data_AF-A0A1V5HCG8-F1
#
_entry.id   AF-A0A1V5HCG8-F1
#
_cell.length_a   1.000
_cell.length_b   1.000
_cell.length_c   1.000
_cell.angle_alpha   90.00
_cell.angle_beta   90.00
_cell.angle_gamma   90.00
#
_symmetry.space_group_name_H-M   'P 1'
#
loop_
_entity.id
_entity.type
_entity.pdbx_description
1 polymer ?
#
loop_
_entity_poly.entity_id
_entity_poly.type
_entity_poly.pdbx_seq_one_letter_code
_entity_poly.pdbx_strand_id
1 'polypeptide(L)'
;MKTRIILGAVCAMVAVGLASSGASRWPGWRGDGSGMAPAARPPQAWGQGRNTVWRVELAGEGSSSPVVWEDRVFVTASTDGGAMRHIICLAAEDGRELWRHSVAAPVIGKTDPKSGYAPATPVTDGKRVYAFFDSPGLVAVGLDGTPAWTVPLGPFDTPYNVASSPVLFGGLVIQCCDHNRESFLLAVDEATGQERWRTPRRQGMQFSTPLVIACDGAPQVVVTGAAVQAYDPRDGRELWSCRGLNPNVAPSAVWDGTRVYATSGRNGPAFAIDPRGRGDVTETHARLLTTVGGPYVPSPLALPELLLPGDNGHLRLLSADGVLLAQHRIRDHFTASPILAGRLIYWPAEGGKTYLVSAERVADSAEWTLRTVGVNELGERCLASPAAVGERLFLRTVKALYCLAGEGEAPAGRPAPLAGTFEELRARFEAHPAPEGDDVAVRLEVIELLATLREPQATPFLKTVALKDPHWDVSEAAAKALAQQNDAAVGAAALELMADWRPYLKVLAADVLGRIGSEGAVPVLGKAVVGGDALVRIACIEALGRLAVAEPALREHILPFLTKAQENPESPVRAAAHKALEQAMATTQSNDTSPRGDDRLLYGGEWTPPVRHNLRAGPIRLKFEDGELRYLYVGDKEVVRRIYFAVRDKGFDTVMPRFATMDIVSRDDGFDVTLDAVCRSETADYAWTGTIHGAPSGAVTFKVEGHANAAFDSPRVGFCVLYGSGSLAGQAFTGTDPQGGVAEYVFPTEVTPGALVKGNVASIRYVTAAGMAVTCAVSGTGFGMEDQRNFCDTSYKAYHSLGHSQWRPMVVGEVRTDTLSLTVGNAPAGAAAPPAGVTVRAAATKPAGRLPRLLPVAESASAEAFSFVGLNGRRDQVKGAAVLQWAFNPSAHMPDNDTFTENLPAILDQVRTMRAVAGTAAKVRLDRLGFDSPYPRAARDLRNGGLFGGAWLAAAIGYAGLAGVDEAVVAVGPGPAADWVARELGGLAGCAIHAVRTDGPPPPPVFAYATARPGQAKPDLWLVNLTDDAQAVAVAEIEAGQVTLNRLNTATLAATVQPETQTVPAGGTMTVRLLPYEVCRMAVAQ
;
A
#
# COMPACT_ATOMS: atom_id res chain seq x y z
N MET A 1 -17.50 -37.21 53.62
CA MET A 1 -16.25 -36.52 53.24
C MET A 1 -15.42 -37.43 52.34
N LYS A 2 -14.99 -36.94 51.16
CA LYS A 2 -13.82 -37.36 50.34
C LYS A 2 -13.76 -38.80 49.74
N THR A 3 -12.82 -39.19 48.84
CA THR A 3 -12.52 -38.84 47.40
C THR A 3 -11.52 -39.91 46.81
N ARG A 4 -11.39 -40.06 45.46
CA ARG A 4 -10.22 -40.60 44.63
C ARG A 4 -10.03 -42.15 44.45
N ILE A 5 -9.24 -42.78 43.52
CA ILE A 5 -8.67 -42.54 42.13
C ILE A 5 -8.08 -43.88 41.52
N ILE A 6 -8.42 -44.23 40.25
CA ILE A 6 -7.69 -44.61 38.97
C ILE A 6 -6.38 -45.50 38.84
N LEU A 7 -6.40 -46.46 37.85
CA LEU A 7 -5.42 -46.96 36.80
C LEU A 7 -4.33 -48.10 36.93
N GLY A 8 -4.17 -48.87 35.82
CA GLY A 8 -2.98 -49.67 35.38
C GLY A 8 -3.32 -51.11 34.84
N ALA A 9 -3.31 -51.50 33.55
CA ALA A 9 -2.26 -51.60 32.50
C ALA A 9 -1.31 -52.84 32.67
N VAL A 10 -0.88 -53.69 31.69
CA VAL A 10 -0.84 -53.76 30.19
C VAL A 10 -0.86 -55.25 29.69
N CYS A 11 -1.21 -55.57 28.42
CA CYS A 11 -0.85 -56.84 27.72
C CYS A 11 -0.64 -56.63 26.19
N ALA A 12 0.11 -57.50 25.48
CA ALA A 12 0.62 -57.26 24.12
C ALA A 12 0.10 -58.23 23.03
N MET A 13 0.03 -57.77 21.77
CA MET A 13 -0.11 -58.63 20.58
C MET A 13 0.52 -58.03 19.31
N VAL A 14 0.77 -58.90 18.32
CA VAL A 14 1.55 -58.66 17.09
C VAL A 14 0.86 -57.69 16.11
N ALA A 15 1.64 -56.80 15.52
CA ALA A 15 1.25 -56.03 14.32
C ALA A 15 2.28 -56.24 13.20
N VAL A 16 1.86 -56.89 12.11
CA VAL A 16 2.61 -56.88 10.84
C VAL A 16 2.51 -55.48 10.26
N GLY A 17 3.66 -54.89 9.90
CA GLY A 17 3.73 -53.53 9.38
C GLY A 17 3.02 -53.39 8.03
N LEU A 18 1.81 -52.85 8.05
CA LEU A 18 1.26 -52.16 6.88
C LEU A 18 2.09 -50.91 6.65
N ALA A 19 3.01 -50.97 5.68
CA ALA A 19 3.68 -49.78 5.18
C ALA A 19 2.61 -48.80 4.68
N SER A 20 2.53 -47.62 5.29
CA SER A 20 1.64 -46.56 4.83
C SER A 20 2.06 -46.15 3.42
N SER A 21 1.25 -46.48 2.42
CA SER A 21 1.50 -46.11 1.03
C SER A 21 1.57 -44.58 0.92
N GLY A 22 2.78 -44.03 0.74
CA GLY A 22 2.94 -42.64 0.34
C GLY A 22 2.14 -42.38 -0.94
N ALA A 23 1.45 -41.25 -1.01
CA ALA A 23 0.49 -40.97 -2.08
C ALA A 23 1.15 -41.15 -3.47
N SER A 24 0.60 -42.08 -4.27
CA SER A 24 1.06 -42.47 -5.60
C SER A 24 0.32 -41.75 -6.75
N ARG A 25 -0.38 -40.64 -6.44
CA ARG A 25 -1.35 -40.01 -7.33
C ARG A 25 -1.21 -38.47 -7.32
N TRP A 26 -1.30 -37.89 -8.50
CA TRP A 26 -1.28 -36.46 -8.84
C TRP A 26 -2.21 -36.24 -10.03
N PRO A 27 -3.53 -36.19 -9.82
CA PRO A 27 -4.53 -36.55 -10.84
C PRO A 27 -4.78 -35.49 -11.92
N GLY A 28 -4.29 -34.26 -11.76
CA GLY A 28 -4.49 -33.18 -12.72
C GLY A 28 -3.47 -32.06 -12.55
N TRP A 29 -3.79 -30.88 -13.10
CA TRP A 29 -2.93 -29.69 -12.98
C TRP A 29 -2.66 -29.35 -11.51
N ARG A 30 -1.38 -29.30 -11.13
CA ARG A 30 -0.94 -29.10 -9.74
C ARG A 30 -1.61 -30.06 -8.73
N GLY A 31 -1.93 -31.28 -9.16
CA GLY A 31 -2.61 -32.30 -8.35
C GLY A 31 -4.11 -32.09 -8.37
N ASP A 32 -4.61 -31.35 -7.38
CA ASP A 32 -6.00 -30.92 -7.20
C ASP A 32 -6.21 -29.42 -7.52
N GLY A 33 -5.21 -28.78 -8.15
CA GLY A 33 -5.12 -27.34 -8.37
C GLY A 33 -4.34 -26.59 -7.27
N SER A 34 -4.23 -27.14 -6.05
CA SER A 34 -3.56 -26.46 -4.94
C SER A 34 -2.04 -26.40 -5.08
N GLY A 35 -1.42 -27.37 -5.76
CA GLY A 35 0.04 -27.53 -5.82
C GLY A 35 0.66 -27.96 -4.49
N MET A 36 -0.10 -28.57 -3.59
CA MET A 36 0.39 -28.98 -2.26
C MET A 36 0.67 -30.49 -2.18
N ALA A 37 1.92 -30.84 -1.93
CA ALA A 37 2.41 -32.21 -1.73
C ALA A 37 3.18 -32.36 -0.39
N PRO A 38 2.59 -32.00 0.78
CA PRO A 38 3.31 -31.99 2.06
C PRO A 38 3.79 -33.39 2.51
N ALA A 39 3.20 -34.47 1.97
CA ALA A 39 3.64 -35.85 2.20
C ALA A 39 4.79 -36.29 1.28
N ALA A 40 5.02 -35.62 0.15
CA ALA A 40 6.07 -36.00 -0.80
C ALA A 40 7.48 -35.62 -0.28
N ARG A 41 8.49 -36.38 -0.71
CA ARG A 41 9.92 -36.20 -0.37
C ARG A 41 10.81 -36.32 -1.63
N PRO A 42 10.59 -35.50 -2.68
CA PRO A 42 11.43 -35.51 -3.86
C PRO A 42 12.89 -35.10 -3.57
N PRO A 43 13.85 -35.43 -4.47
CA PRO A 43 15.26 -35.06 -4.33
C PRO A 43 15.44 -33.54 -4.33
N GLN A 44 16.41 -33.05 -3.55
CA GLN A 44 16.75 -31.62 -3.51
C GLN A 44 17.93 -31.25 -4.42
N ALA A 45 18.69 -32.25 -4.88
CA ALA A 45 19.80 -32.09 -5.82
C ALA A 45 19.62 -33.04 -7.02
N TRP A 46 19.80 -32.53 -8.25
CA TRP A 46 19.80 -33.33 -9.49
C TRP A 46 20.56 -32.63 -10.62
N GLY A 47 20.76 -33.33 -11.73
CA GLY A 47 21.56 -32.85 -12.88
C GLY A 47 22.98 -33.43 -12.87
N GLN A 48 23.73 -33.25 -13.97
CA GLN A 48 25.06 -33.86 -14.18
C GLN A 48 25.11 -35.38 -13.91
N GLY A 49 24.02 -36.11 -14.20
CA GLY A 49 23.89 -37.54 -13.94
C GLY A 49 23.47 -37.92 -12.52
N ARG A 50 23.25 -36.96 -11.60
CA ARG A 50 22.73 -37.19 -10.25
C ARG A 50 21.21 -37.22 -10.22
N ASN A 51 20.65 -38.18 -9.46
CA ASN A 51 19.24 -38.29 -9.06
C ASN A 51 18.21 -38.21 -10.21
N THR A 52 18.63 -38.57 -11.43
CA THR A 52 17.76 -38.76 -12.58
C THR A 52 17.53 -40.26 -12.76
N VAL A 53 16.30 -40.71 -12.54
CA VAL A 53 15.91 -42.12 -12.75
C VAL A 53 15.82 -42.41 -14.25
N TRP A 54 15.14 -41.54 -14.97
CA TRP A 54 15.04 -41.58 -16.43
C TRP A 54 14.76 -40.19 -17.02
N ARG A 55 15.15 -40.01 -18.28
CA ARG A 55 14.73 -38.92 -19.18
C ARG A 55 14.21 -39.58 -20.45
N VAL A 56 13.01 -39.22 -20.89
CA VAL A 56 12.43 -39.69 -22.15
C VAL A 56 11.99 -38.50 -22.98
N GLU A 57 12.34 -38.50 -24.27
CA GLU A 57 11.93 -37.46 -25.20
C GLU A 57 10.45 -37.65 -25.57
N LEU A 58 9.69 -36.56 -25.48
CA LEU A 58 8.28 -36.55 -25.77
C LEU A 58 8.06 -36.41 -27.27
N ALA A 59 7.12 -37.17 -27.81
CA ALA A 59 6.75 -37.09 -29.20
C ALA A 59 5.82 -35.87 -29.45
N GLY A 60 6.45 -34.71 -29.58
CA GLY A 60 5.80 -33.44 -29.86
C GLY A 60 5.91 -32.43 -28.72
N GLU A 61 5.60 -31.18 -29.06
CA GLU A 61 5.75 -30.02 -28.19
C GLU A 61 4.51 -29.81 -27.32
N GLY A 62 4.68 -29.23 -26.13
CA GLY A 62 3.59 -28.80 -25.25
C GLY A 62 4.09 -28.39 -23.87
N SER A 63 3.27 -27.66 -23.14
CA SER A 63 3.57 -27.10 -21.81
C SER A 63 2.70 -27.67 -20.68
N SER A 64 1.91 -28.70 -20.96
CA SER A 64 1.11 -29.43 -19.97
C SER A 64 1.97 -29.96 -18.82
N SER A 65 1.48 -29.81 -17.58
CA SER A 65 2.11 -30.44 -16.42
C SER A 65 1.97 -31.96 -16.50
N PRO A 66 2.90 -32.75 -15.92
CA PRO A 66 2.74 -34.19 -15.81
C PRO A 66 1.63 -34.53 -14.80
N VAL A 67 0.83 -35.53 -15.14
CA VAL A 67 -0.22 -36.11 -14.30
C VAL A 67 0.21 -37.52 -13.94
N VAL A 68 0.19 -37.89 -12.67
CA VAL A 68 0.66 -39.21 -12.21
C VAL A 68 -0.50 -39.98 -11.62
N TRP A 69 -0.69 -41.22 -12.04
CA TRP A 69 -1.65 -42.11 -11.40
C TRP A 69 -1.05 -43.51 -11.30
N GLU A 70 -0.58 -43.85 -10.10
CA GLU A 70 0.01 -45.14 -9.76
C GLU A 70 1.23 -45.49 -10.63
N ASP A 71 1.08 -46.42 -11.58
CA ASP A 71 2.14 -46.88 -12.48
C ASP A 71 2.32 -46.00 -13.74
N ARG A 72 1.51 -44.94 -13.89
CA ARG A 72 1.39 -44.16 -15.14
C ARG A 72 1.66 -42.67 -14.95
N VAL A 73 2.21 -42.07 -16.00
CA VAL A 73 2.33 -40.62 -16.17
C VAL A 73 1.68 -40.21 -17.48
N PHE A 74 0.88 -39.15 -17.46
CA PHE A 74 0.19 -38.60 -18.61
C PHE A 74 0.61 -37.16 -18.89
N VAL A 75 0.76 -36.82 -20.16
CA VAL A 75 1.01 -35.47 -20.68
C VAL A 75 0.27 -35.26 -21.99
N THR A 76 -0.07 -34.01 -22.32
CA THR A 76 -0.56 -33.64 -23.65
C THR A 76 0.58 -33.06 -24.50
N ALA A 77 0.58 -33.32 -25.81
CA ALA A 77 1.58 -32.84 -26.75
C ALA A 77 0.98 -32.57 -28.13
N SER A 78 1.75 -32.00 -29.05
CA SER A 78 1.34 -31.78 -30.43
C SER A 78 2.50 -31.96 -31.42
N THR A 79 2.22 -32.56 -32.58
CA THR A 79 3.17 -32.70 -33.70
C THR A 79 2.62 -32.03 -34.96
N ASP A 80 3.40 -32.05 -36.05
CA ASP A 80 2.99 -31.59 -37.37
C ASP A 80 2.50 -30.12 -37.37
N GLY A 81 3.24 -29.26 -36.66
CA GLY A 81 2.91 -27.84 -36.52
C GLY A 81 1.59 -27.57 -35.78
N GLY A 82 1.12 -28.55 -35.00
CA GLY A 82 -0.17 -28.53 -34.31
C GLY A 82 -1.24 -29.40 -34.96
N ALA A 83 -1.09 -29.87 -36.20
CA ALA A 83 -2.13 -30.62 -36.91
C ALA A 83 -2.58 -31.89 -36.15
N MET A 84 -1.65 -32.51 -35.41
CA MET A 84 -1.92 -33.64 -34.52
C MET A 84 -1.79 -33.21 -33.06
N ARG A 85 -2.81 -33.48 -32.24
CA ARG A 85 -2.79 -33.35 -30.78
C ARG A 85 -2.71 -34.73 -30.14
N HIS A 86 -1.96 -34.89 -29.06
CA HIS A 86 -1.70 -36.18 -28.42
C HIS A 86 -2.03 -36.17 -26.92
N ILE A 87 -2.56 -37.29 -26.45
CA ILE A 87 -2.47 -37.71 -25.05
C ILE A 87 -1.43 -38.84 -25.03
N ILE A 88 -0.32 -38.65 -24.31
CA ILE A 88 0.77 -39.62 -24.18
C ILE A 88 0.70 -40.24 -22.79
N CYS A 89 0.78 -41.57 -22.70
CA CYS A 89 0.94 -42.30 -21.46
C CYS A 89 2.31 -42.99 -21.40
N LEU A 90 3.02 -42.75 -20.31
CA LEU A 90 4.35 -43.28 -20.02
C LEU A 90 4.28 -44.11 -18.73
N ALA A 91 5.06 -45.18 -18.64
CA ALA A 91 5.24 -45.90 -17.39
C ALA A 91 6.05 -45.05 -16.40
N ALA A 92 5.57 -44.93 -15.16
CA ALA A 92 6.21 -44.11 -14.13
C ALA A 92 7.55 -44.69 -13.66
N GLU A 93 7.79 -45.98 -13.88
CA GLU A 93 9.02 -46.69 -13.48
C GLU A 93 10.21 -46.43 -14.40
N ASP A 94 10.04 -46.58 -15.72
CA ASP A 94 11.11 -46.54 -16.72
C ASP A 94 10.95 -45.42 -17.79
N GLY A 95 9.84 -44.69 -17.76
CA GLY A 95 9.50 -43.64 -18.72
C GLY A 95 9.01 -44.15 -20.07
N ARG A 96 8.90 -45.47 -20.29
CA ARG A 96 8.55 -46.06 -21.58
C ARG A 96 7.13 -45.68 -21.99
N GLU A 97 6.95 -45.30 -23.25
CA GLU A 97 5.62 -45.05 -23.83
C GLU A 97 4.79 -46.34 -23.80
N LEU A 98 3.65 -46.27 -23.11
CA LEU A 98 2.66 -47.35 -23.01
C LEU A 98 1.65 -47.24 -24.15
N TRP A 99 1.18 -46.03 -24.42
CA TRP A 99 0.28 -45.72 -25.52
C TRP A 99 0.28 -44.22 -25.82
N ARG A 100 -0.20 -43.88 -27.03
CA ARG A 100 -0.47 -42.51 -27.46
C ARG A 100 -1.77 -42.43 -28.22
N HIS A 101 -2.74 -41.70 -27.66
CA HIS A 101 -3.95 -41.36 -28.38
C HIS A 101 -3.73 -40.06 -29.17
N SER A 102 -4.10 -40.04 -30.44
CA SER A 102 -3.80 -38.92 -31.35
C SER A 102 -5.05 -38.44 -32.06
N VAL A 103 -5.31 -37.14 -32.00
CA VAL A 103 -6.46 -36.48 -32.61
C VAL A 103 -5.99 -35.50 -33.67
N ALA A 104 -6.36 -35.75 -34.92
CA ALA A 104 -6.16 -34.83 -36.03
C ALA A 104 -7.18 -33.69 -35.95
N ALA A 105 -6.75 -32.45 -36.13
CA ALA A 105 -7.65 -31.30 -36.19
C ALA A 105 -7.05 -30.15 -37.02
N PRO A 106 -7.87 -29.25 -37.58
CA PRO A 106 -7.38 -28.09 -38.31
C PRO A 106 -6.51 -27.19 -37.39
N VAL A 107 -5.50 -26.55 -37.99
CA VAL A 107 -4.75 -25.47 -37.35
C VAL A 107 -5.41 -24.16 -37.76
N ILE A 108 -6.14 -23.54 -36.84
CA ILE A 108 -7.03 -22.40 -37.13
C ILE A 108 -6.26 -21.07 -37.15
N GLY A 109 -5.06 -21.03 -36.56
CA GLY A 109 -4.13 -19.91 -36.63
C GLY A 109 -2.78 -20.28 -36.02
N LYS A 110 -1.79 -19.40 -36.15
CA LYS A 110 -0.56 -19.49 -35.33
C LYS A 110 -0.87 -19.08 -33.89
N THR A 111 -0.21 -19.76 -32.95
CA THR A 111 -0.30 -19.51 -31.51
C THR A 111 1.03 -19.01 -30.95
N ASP A 112 1.01 -18.45 -29.75
CA ASP A 112 2.21 -18.12 -28.98
C ASP A 112 3.07 -19.38 -28.69
N PRO A 113 4.42 -19.30 -28.84
CA PRO A 113 5.32 -20.43 -28.58
C PRO A 113 5.29 -21.00 -27.16
N LYS A 114 4.83 -20.26 -26.15
CA LYS A 114 4.70 -20.78 -24.77
C LYS A 114 3.48 -21.68 -24.59
N SER A 115 2.41 -21.41 -25.36
CA SER A 115 1.17 -22.19 -25.31
C SER A 115 1.18 -23.39 -26.24
N GLY A 116 1.58 -23.19 -27.51
CA GLY A 116 1.45 -24.23 -28.54
C GLY A 116 0.00 -24.73 -28.70
N TYR A 117 -0.16 -25.99 -29.10
CA TYR A 117 -1.48 -26.63 -29.31
C TYR A 117 -1.85 -27.66 -28.24
N ALA A 118 -1.04 -27.77 -27.18
CA ALA A 118 -1.26 -28.66 -26.04
C ALA A 118 -0.72 -28.09 -24.69
N PRO A 119 -1.17 -26.90 -24.24
CA PRO A 119 -0.79 -26.36 -22.92
C PRO A 119 -1.67 -26.90 -21.78
N ALA A 120 -2.95 -27.17 -22.05
CA ALA A 120 -3.89 -27.65 -21.04
C ALA A 120 -3.47 -29.04 -20.53
N THR A 121 -3.42 -29.16 -19.20
CA THR A 121 -3.01 -30.39 -18.51
C THR A 121 -4.19 -31.35 -18.43
N PRO A 122 -4.01 -32.66 -18.70
CA PRO A 122 -5.11 -33.61 -18.60
C PRO A 122 -5.54 -33.80 -17.13
N VAL A 123 -6.64 -34.52 -16.92
CA VAL A 123 -7.09 -34.96 -15.59
C VAL A 123 -7.54 -36.42 -15.66
N THR A 124 -7.41 -37.19 -14.57
CA THR A 124 -7.83 -38.60 -14.51
C THR A 124 -8.52 -38.97 -13.20
N ASP A 125 -9.50 -39.86 -13.31
CA ASP A 125 -10.19 -40.54 -12.21
C ASP A 125 -9.63 -41.95 -11.92
N GLY A 126 -8.57 -42.36 -12.65
CA GLY A 126 -8.04 -43.72 -12.64
C GLY A 126 -8.78 -44.71 -13.54
N LYS A 127 -9.85 -44.31 -14.23
CA LYS A 127 -10.56 -45.13 -15.25
C LYS A 127 -10.31 -44.57 -16.65
N ARG A 128 -10.32 -43.25 -16.78
CA ARG A 128 -10.13 -42.49 -18.02
C ARG A 128 -9.20 -41.31 -17.81
N VAL A 129 -8.64 -40.81 -18.91
CA VAL A 129 -7.89 -39.58 -19.00
C VAL A 129 -8.69 -38.60 -19.86
N TYR A 130 -8.93 -37.41 -19.33
CA TYR A 130 -9.67 -36.34 -19.97
C TYR A 130 -8.69 -35.21 -20.30
N ALA A 131 -8.59 -34.85 -21.59
CA ALA A 131 -7.73 -33.77 -22.06
C ALA A 131 -8.57 -32.71 -22.76
N PHE A 132 -8.13 -31.46 -22.69
CA PHE A 132 -8.73 -30.35 -23.43
C PHE A 132 -7.77 -29.84 -24.49
N PHE A 133 -8.29 -29.67 -25.70
CA PHE A 133 -7.58 -29.11 -26.84
C PHE A 133 -8.45 -28.06 -27.52
N ASP A 134 -7.82 -27.30 -28.40
CA ASP A 134 -8.39 -26.13 -29.07
C ASP A 134 -9.56 -26.46 -30.01
N SER A 135 -9.28 -27.09 -31.14
CA SER A 135 -10.27 -27.47 -32.13
C SER A 135 -10.95 -28.80 -31.79
N PRO A 136 -10.26 -29.82 -31.21
CA PRO A 136 -10.92 -31.03 -30.73
C PRO A 136 -11.89 -30.85 -29.57
N GLY A 137 -11.74 -29.79 -28.76
CA GLY A 137 -12.48 -29.64 -27.50
C GLY A 137 -12.04 -30.65 -26.43
N LEU A 138 -13.00 -31.23 -25.71
CA LEU A 138 -12.72 -32.23 -24.67
C LEU A 138 -12.61 -33.63 -25.29
N VAL A 139 -11.54 -34.35 -24.97
CA VAL A 139 -11.25 -35.71 -25.43
C VAL A 139 -11.10 -36.64 -24.22
N ALA A 140 -11.80 -37.76 -24.23
CA ALA A 140 -11.71 -38.79 -23.20
C ALA A 140 -11.21 -40.12 -23.78
N VAL A 141 -10.26 -40.73 -23.07
CA VAL A 141 -9.70 -42.06 -23.38
C VAL A 141 -9.65 -42.94 -22.14
N GLY A 142 -9.73 -44.25 -22.28
CA GLY A 142 -9.45 -45.20 -21.20
C GLY A 142 -8.02 -45.09 -20.68
N LEU A 143 -7.76 -45.61 -19.49
CA LEU A 143 -6.39 -45.68 -18.90
C LEU A 143 -5.41 -46.54 -19.74
N ASP A 144 -5.95 -47.33 -20.67
CA ASP A 144 -5.27 -48.16 -21.68
C ASP A 144 -5.11 -47.46 -23.05
N GLY A 145 -5.60 -46.23 -23.19
CA GLY A 145 -5.55 -45.44 -24.43
C GLY A 145 -6.72 -45.68 -25.39
N THR A 146 -7.70 -46.51 -25.03
CA THR A 146 -8.90 -46.73 -25.86
C THR A 146 -9.73 -45.45 -25.99
N PRO A 147 -10.18 -45.05 -27.20
CA PRO A 147 -11.02 -43.86 -27.35
C PRO A 147 -12.37 -44.06 -26.66
N ALA A 148 -12.79 -43.12 -25.82
CA ALA A 148 -14.09 -43.16 -25.14
C ALA A 148 -15.11 -42.21 -25.79
N TRP A 149 -14.80 -40.91 -25.82
CA TRP A 149 -15.65 -39.88 -26.44
C TRP A 149 -14.86 -38.60 -26.74
N THR A 150 -15.40 -37.76 -27.63
CA THR A 150 -14.87 -36.43 -27.93
C THR A 150 -16.03 -35.44 -28.06
N VAL A 151 -15.93 -34.30 -27.40
CA VAL A 151 -16.89 -33.19 -27.43
C VAL A 151 -16.21 -31.99 -28.10
N PRO A 152 -16.53 -31.68 -29.36
CA PRO A 152 -15.96 -30.52 -30.04
C PRO A 152 -16.49 -29.22 -29.42
N LEU A 153 -15.58 -28.33 -29.00
CA LEU A 153 -15.91 -27.08 -28.32
C LEU A 153 -15.28 -25.84 -28.98
N GLY A 154 -14.27 -26.01 -29.82
CA GLY A 154 -13.71 -24.93 -30.64
C GLY A 154 -14.51 -24.66 -31.92
N PRO A 155 -14.12 -23.66 -32.73
CA PRO A 155 -12.88 -22.87 -32.61
C PRO A 155 -12.88 -21.88 -31.45
N PHE A 156 -11.72 -21.64 -30.86
CA PHE A 156 -11.53 -20.55 -29.89
C PHE A 156 -10.86 -19.34 -30.55
N ASP A 157 -11.24 -18.14 -30.08
CA ASP A 157 -10.76 -16.86 -30.61
C ASP A 157 -9.80 -16.26 -29.59
N THR A 158 -8.53 -16.65 -29.69
CA THR A 158 -7.45 -16.29 -28.77
C THR A 158 -6.09 -16.45 -29.48
N PRO A 159 -5.17 -15.47 -29.36
CA PRO A 159 -3.82 -15.58 -29.92
C PRO A 159 -2.87 -16.48 -29.09
N TYR A 160 -3.26 -16.83 -27.87
CA TYR A 160 -2.48 -17.64 -26.92
C TYR A 160 -3.02 -19.08 -26.80
N ASN A 161 -3.94 -19.47 -27.70
CA ASN A 161 -4.72 -20.70 -27.62
C ASN A 161 -5.54 -20.82 -26.31
N VAL A 162 -6.01 -22.02 -25.98
CA VAL A 162 -6.68 -22.34 -24.70
C VAL A 162 -5.73 -23.09 -23.76
N ALA A 163 -5.61 -22.63 -22.50
CA ALA A 163 -4.72 -23.23 -21.50
C ALA A 163 -5.42 -23.64 -20.18
N SER A 164 -6.70 -23.31 -20.02
CA SER A 164 -7.49 -23.73 -18.87
C SER A 164 -7.64 -25.27 -18.87
N SER A 165 -7.26 -25.93 -17.79
CA SER A 165 -7.27 -27.40 -17.69
C SER A 165 -8.64 -27.91 -17.20
N PRO A 166 -9.09 -29.10 -17.64
CA PRO A 166 -10.30 -29.73 -17.12
C PRO A 166 -10.15 -30.15 -15.65
N VAL A 167 -11.25 -30.11 -14.90
CA VAL A 167 -11.32 -30.63 -13.52
C VAL A 167 -12.47 -31.62 -13.36
N LEU A 168 -12.39 -32.48 -12.34
CA LEU A 168 -13.38 -33.51 -12.07
C LEU A 168 -14.23 -33.18 -10.84
N PHE A 169 -15.54 -33.42 -10.94
CA PHE A 169 -16.43 -33.38 -9.79
C PHE A 169 -17.60 -34.36 -9.95
N GLY A 170 -17.73 -35.33 -9.04
CA GLY A 170 -18.97 -36.10 -8.86
C GLY A 170 -19.54 -36.80 -10.10
N GLY A 171 -18.68 -37.30 -11.00
CA GLY A 171 -19.09 -37.90 -12.28
C GLY A 171 -19.10 -36.92 -13.46
N LEU A 172 -18.60 -35.69 -13.28
CA LEU A 172 -18.56 -34.64 -14.30
C LEU A 172 -17.12 -34.22 -14.61
N VAL A 173 -16.87 -33.94 -15.89
CA VAL A 173 -15.68 -33.19 -16.37
C VAL A 173 -16.13 -31.74 -16.58
N ILE A 174 -15.49 -30.80 -15.88
CA ILE A 174 -15.82 -29.38 -15.91
C ILE A 174 -14.69 -28.61 -16.60
N GLN A 175 -15.04 -27.79 -17.59
CA GLN A 175 -14.10 -27.05 -18.43
C GLN A 175 -14.50 -25.59 -18.58
N CYS A 176 -13.55 -24.68 -18.36
CA CYS A 176 -13.70 -23.26 -18.67
C CYS A 176 -13.22 -22.97 -20.10
N CYS A 177 -14.04 -22.23 -20.84
CA CYS A 177 -13.79 -21.85 -22.24
C CYS A 177 -13.92 -20.32 -22.38
N ASP A 178 -13.01 -19.58 -21.74
CA ASP A 178 -12.95 -18.11 -21.82
C ASP A 178 -12.12 -17.67 -23.05
N HIS A 179 -12.75 -16.95 -24.00
CA HIS A 179 -12.16 -16.50 -25.27
C HIS A 179 -12.75 -15.15 -25.71
N ASN A 180 -12.35 -14.60 -26.87
CA ASN A 180 -12.83 -13.27 -27.31
C ASN A 180 -14.28 -13.23 -27.86
N ARG A 181 -15.07 -14.30 -27.70
CA ARG A 181 -16.48 -14.38 -28.14
C ARG A 181 -17.39 -14.78 -26.98
N GLU A 182 -18.25 -15.78 -27.19
CA GLU A 182 -19.23 -16.25 -26.21
C GLU A 182 -18.59 -17.22 -25.21
N SER A 183 -17.80 -16.69 -24.28
CA SER A 183 -17.16 -17.46 -23.21
C SER A 183 -18.17 -18.24 -22.37
N PHE A 184 -17.80 -19.45 -21.92
CA PHE A 184 -18.69 -20.30 -21.11
C PHE A 184 -17.92 -21.22 -20.14
N LEU A 185 -18.61 -21.64 -19.07
CA LEU A 185 -18.25 -22.80 -18.25
C LEU A 185 -19.18 -23.96 -18.65
N LEU A 186 -18.63 -25.16 -18.78
CA LEU A 186 -19.33 -26.37 -19.21
C LEU A 186 -19.08 -27.51 -18.23
N ALA A 187 -20.08 -28.34 -17.98
CA ALA A 187 -19.88 -29.69 -17.47
C ALA A 187 -20.44 -30.74 -18.43
N VAL A 188 -19.65 -31.80 -18.66
CA VAL A 188 -20.08 -33.01 -19.37
C VAL A 188 -19.99 -34.22 -18.44
N ASP A 189 -20.82 -35.22 -18.71
CA ASP A 189 -20.82 -36.52 -18.03
C ASP A 189 -19.52 -37.30 -18.33
N GLU A 190 -18.82 -37.78 -17.28
CA GLU A 190 -17.49 -38.40 -17.43
C GLU A 190 -17.51 -39.68 -18.28
N ALA A 191 -18.63 -40.41 -18.28
CA ALA A 191 -18.75 -41.68 -18.98
C ALA A 191 -19.13 -41.52 -20.45
N THR A 192 -19.90 -40.47 -20.79
CA THR A 192 -20.56 -40.33 -22.10
C THR A 192 -20.21 -39.07 -22.88
N GLY A 193 -19.61 -38.06 -22.25
CA GLY A 193 -19.36 -36.75 -22.86
C GLY A 193 -20.63 -35.91 -23.09
N GLN A 194 -21.80 -36.33 -22.61
CA GLN A 194 -23.04 -35.57 -22.76
C GLN A 194 -23.00 -34.31 -21.90
N GLU A 195 -23.30 -33.15 -22.50
CA GLU A 195 -23.46 -31.87 -21.80
C GLU A 195 -24.56 -31.97 -20.74
N ARG A 196 -24.21 -31.60 -19.50
CA ARG A 196 -25.11 -31.65 -18.33
C ARG A 196 -25.61 -30.26 -17.96
N TRP A 197 -24.74 -29.27 -18.06
CA TRP A 197 -25.06 -27.86 -17.95
C TRP A 197 -23.99 -27.00 -18.63
N ARG A 198 -24.37 -25.79 -19.05
CA ARG A 198 -23.50 -24.78 -19.63
C ARG A 198 -23.93 -23.40 -19.15
N THR A 199 -22.97 -22.64 -18.64
CA THR A 199 -23.19 -21.33 -18.05
C THR A 199 -22.40 -20.28 -18.82
N PRO A 200 -23.06 -19.33 -19.51
CA PRO A 200 -22.38 -18.22 -20.19
C PRO A 200 -21.57 -17.36 -19.22
N ARG A 201 -20.35 -16.99 -19.63
CA ARG A 201 -19.43 -16.14 -18.86
C ARG A 201 -19.23 -14.82 -19.58
N ARG A 202 -19.40 -13.70 -18.85
CA ARG A 202 -19.17 -12.35 -19.38
C ARG A 202 -17.69 -11.96 -19.28
N GLN A 203 -16.83 -12.76 -19.91
CA GLN A 203 -15.37 -12.63 -19.89
C GLN A 203 -14.83 -12.65 -21.32
N GLY A 204 -13.76 -11.91 -21.60
CA GLY A 204 -12.94 -12.11 -22.80
C GLY A 204 -12.01 -13.31 -22.63
N MET A 205 -10.88 -13.35 -23.36
CA MET A 205 -9.86 -14.39 -23.14
C MET A 205 -9.30 -14.40 -21.71
N GLN A 206 -9.37 -15.56 -21.06
CA GLN A 206 -8.78 -15.88 -19.76
C GLN A 206 -8.20 -17.31 -19.84
N PHE A 207 -7.22 -17.64 -19.00
CA PHE A 207 -6.46 -18.89 -19.09
C PHE A 207 -6.48 -19.72 -17.80
N SER A 208 -7.07 -19.18 -16.73
CA SER A 208 -7.19 -19.81 -15.41
C SER A 208 -7.87 -21.18 -15.46
N THR A 209 -7.28 -22.16 -14.78
CA THR A 209 -7.90 -23.47 -14.52
C THR A 209 -8.94 -23.34 -13.39
N PRO A 210 -10.12 -23.99 -13.47
CA PRO A 210 -11.09 -23.97 -12.38
C PRO A 210 -10.54 -24.62 -11.10
N LEU A 211 -10.99 -24.16 -9.94
CA LEU A 211 -10.66 -24.75 -8.64
C LEU A 211 -11.93 -25.35 -8.01
N VAL A 212 -11.89 -26.63 -7.66
CA VAL A 212 -12.98 -27.30 -6.94
C VAL A 212 -12.72 -27.17 -5.43
N ILE A 213 -13.66 -26.62 -4.68
CA ILE A 213 -13.56 -26.45 -3.21
C ILE A 213 -14.78 -27.03 -2.49
N ALA A 214 -14.66 -27.28 -1.19
CA ALA A 214 -15.73 -27.76 -0.32
C ALA A 214 -15.97 -26.79 0.85
N CYS A 215 -16.74 -25.73 0.60
CA CYS A 215 -17.07 -24.70 1.58
C CYS A 215 -18.21 -25.18 2.50
N ASP A 216 -17.94 -25.35 3.80
CA ASP A 216 -18.90 -25.90 4.78
C ASP A 216 -19.54 -27.24 4.33
N GLY A 217 -18.76 -28.06 3.61
CA GLY A 217 -19.22 -29.32 3.00
C GLY A 217 -20.03 -29.16 1.71
N ALA A 218 -20.39 -27.94 1.30
CA ALA A 218 -21.02 -27.66 0.02
C ALA A 218 -19.96 -27.46 -1.09
N PRO A 219 -20.07 -28.16 -2.23
CA PRO A 219 -19.09 -28.06 -3.31
C PRO A 219 -19.27 -26.76 -4.10
N GLN A 220 -18.16 -26.14 -4.51
CA GLN A 220 -18.15 -24.99 -5.41
C GLN A 220 -17.02 -25.13 -6.44
N VAL A 221 -17.23 -24.58 -7.64
CA VAL A 221 -16.19 -24.43 -8.67
C VAL A 221 -15.90 -22.95 -8.83
N VAL A 222 -14.69 -22.54 -8.45
CA VAL A 222 -14.21 -21.16 -8.58
C VAL A 222 -13.45 -21.01 -9.89
N VAL A 223 -13.72 -19.94 -10.64
CA VAL A 223 -13.03 -19.62 -11.90
C VAL A 223 -12.58 -18.17 -11.89
N THR A 224 -11.27 -17.95 -12.03
CA THR A 224 -10.65 -16.62 -12.07
C THR A 224 -10.71 -16.01 -13.48
N GLY A 225 -11.36 -14.86 -13.64
CA GLY A 225 -11.22 -13.96 -14.79
C GLY A 225 -11.08 -12.51 -14.30
N ALA A 226 -11.45 -11.52 -15.12
CA ALA A 226 -11.53 -10.11 -14.68
C ALA A 226 -12.55 -9.91 -13.53
N ALA A 227 -13.48 -10.86 -13.39
CA ALA A 227 -14.16 -11.16 -12.14
C ALA A 227 -13.88 -12.62 -11.75
N VAL A 228 -13.72 -12.86 -10.45
CA VAL A 228 -13.70 -14.20 -9.85
C VAL A 228 -15.15 -14.63 -9.66
N GLN A 229 -15.53 -15.82 -10.13
CA GLN A 229 -16.90 -16.30 -10.06
C GLN A 229 -16.90 -17.73 -9.53
N ALA A 230 -17.83 -18.06 -8.64
CA ALA A 230 -18.04 -19.42 -8.16
C ALA A 230 -19.39 -19.97 -8.60
N TYR A 231 -19.42 -21.26 -8.92
CA TYR A 231 -20.59 -21.97 -9.43
C TYR A 231 -20.85 -23.22 -8.61
N ASP A 232 -22.12 -23.64 -8.53
CA ASP A 232 -22.45 -24.98 -8.05
C ASP A 232 -22.10 -26.01 -9.14
N PRO A 233 -21.19 -26.97 -8.91
CA PRO A 233 -20.77 -27.91 -9.95
C PRO A 233 -21.88 -28.84 -10.44
N ARG A 234 -23.02 -28.93 -9.73
CA ARG A 234 -24.11 -29.86 -10.06
C ARG A 234 -25.04 -29.33 -11.14
N ASP A 235 -25.23 -28.01 -11.19
CA ASP A 235 -26.19 -27.34 -12.09
C ASP A 235 -25.61 -26.12 -12.84
N GLY A 236 -24.36 -25.72 -12.54
CA GLY A 236 -23.69 -24.60 -13.19
C GLY A 236 -24.13 -23.22 -12.72
N ARG A 237 -25.03 -23.10 -11.74
CA ARG A 237 -25.55 -21.82 -11.26
C ARG A 237 -24.47 -21.02 -10.53
N GLU A 238 -24.34 -19.74 -10.87
CA GLU A 238 -23.46 -18.81 -10.13
C GLU A 238 -23.93 -18.67 -8.68
N LEU A 239 -23.01 -18.89 -7.74
CA LEU A 239 -23.21 -18.75 -6.30
C LEU A 239 -22.81 -17.36 -5.82
N TRP A 240 -21.66 -16.88 -6.28
CA TRP A 240 -21.13 -15.55 -5.97
C TRP A 240 -20.13 -15.06 -7.02
N SER A 241 -19.91 -13.75 -7.07
CA SER A 241 -18.91 -13.11 -7.93
C SER A 241 -18.21 -11.91 -7.26
N CYS A 242 -16.90 -11.76 -7.53
CA CYS A 242 -16.04 -10.70 -7.03
C CYS A 242 -15.36 -10.00 -8.21
N ARG A 243 -15.55 -8.69 -8.37
CA ARG A 243 -14.89 -7.88 -9.40
C ARG A 243 -13.55 -7.33 -8.93
N GLY A 244 -12.77 -6.80 -9.87
CA GLY A 244 -11.58 -5.98 -9.58
C GLY A 244 -10.25 -6.57 -10.05
N LEU A 245 -10.26 -7.65 -10.82
CA LEU A 245 -9.06 -8.21 -11.46
C LEU A 245 -8.84 -7.62 -12.85
N ASN A 246 -7.58 -7.54 -13.28
CA ASN A 246 -7.21 -7.12 -14.64
C ASN A 246 -7.68 -8.16 -15.68
N PRO A 247 -7.99 -7.77 -16.93
CA PRO A 247 -8.23 -8.73 -18.03
C PRO A 247 -7.00 -9.60 -18.35
N ASN A 248 -7.22 -10.69 -19.09
CA ASN A 248 -6.20 -11.67 -19.50
C ASN A 248 -5.53 -12.36 -18.31
N VAL A 249 -6.33 -12.84 -17.36
CA VAL A 249 -5.88 -13.60 -16.18
C VAL A 249 -5.49 -15.01 -16.58
N ALA A 250 -4.26 -15.41 -16.26
CA ALA A 250 -3.81 -16.80 -16.28
C ALA A 250 -3.70 -17.46 -14.88
N PRO A 251 -3.43 -16.73 -13.78
CA PRO A 251 -3.42 -17.32 -12.43
C PRO A 251 -4.79 -17.87 -11.99
N SER A 252 -4.89 -19.20 -12.00
CA SER A 252 -5.89 -19.97 -11.26
C SER A 252 -5.87 -19.61 -9.77
N ALA A 253 -7.05 -19.59 -9.14
CA ALA A 253 -7.22 -19.36 -7.71
C ALA A 253 -6.67 -20.53 -6.86
N VAL A 254 -6.43 -20.28 -5.58
CA VAL A 254 -6.10 -21.29 -4.56
C VAL A 254 -6.98 -21.12 -3.32
N TRP A 255 -7.06 -22.15 -2.47
CA TRP A 255 -7.91 -22.17 -1.28
C TRP A 255 -7.15 -22.78 -0.10
N ASP A 256 -7.21 -22.13 1.06
CA ASP A 256 -6.54 -22.59 2.31
C ASP A 256 -7.44 -23.45 3.22
N GLY A 257 -8.64 -23.82 2.74
CA GLY A 257 -9.70 -24.45 3.53
C GLY A 257 -10.75 -23.45 4.07
N THR A 258 -10.45 -22.14 4.06
CA THR A 258 -11.29 -21.07 4.61
C THR A 258 -11.54 -19.95 3.60
N ARG A 259 -10.50 -19.45 2.91
CA ARG A 259 -10.51 -18.30 2.00
C ARG A 259 -10.01 -18.71 0.63
N VAL A 260 -10.68 -18.20 -0.41
CA VAL A 260 -10.27 -18.31 -1.81
C VAL A 260 -9.37 -17.13 -2.16
N TYR A 261 -8.16 -17.40 -2.63
CA TYR A 261 -7.22 -16.37 -3.08
C TYR A 261 -7.15 -16.33 -4.60
N ALA A 262 -7.32 -15.14 -5.16
CA ALA A 262 -7.34 -14.89 -6.59
C ALA A 262 -6.47 -13.68 -6.93
N THR A 263 -5.83 -13.70 -8.09
CA THR A 263 -4.92 -12.63 -8.51
C THR A 263 -4.91 -12.48 -10.03
N SER A 264 -4.38 -11.36 -10.52
CA SER A 264 -4.39 -11.02 -11.94
C SER A 264 -3.15 -10.27 -12.39
N GLY A 265 -2.96 -10.29 -13.70
CA GLY A 265 -1.67 -10.07 -14.30
C GLY A 265 -1.24 -8.64 -14.57
N ARG A 266 -0.02 -8.54 -15.13
CA ARG A 266 0.74 -7.30 -15.38
C ARG A 266 0.93 -6.48 -14.11
N ASN A 267 1.49 -7.10 -13.07
CA ASN A 267 1.70 -6.48 -11.76
C ASN A 267 0.36 -6.00 -11.14
N GLY A 268 -0.71 -6.80 -11.33
CA GLY A 268 -2.09 -6.46 -10.98
C GLY A 268 -2.49 -6.80 -9.53
N PRO A 269 -3.80 -6.68 -9.21
CA PRO A 269 -4.32 -6.89 -7.86
C PRO A 269 -4.43 -8.36 -7.44
N ALA A 270 -4.56 -8.58 -6.13
CA ALA A 270 -4.89 -9.86 -5.51
C ALA A 270 -5.94 -9.69 -4.40
N PHE A 271 -6.81 -10.69 -4.24
CA PHE A 271 -7.92 -10.71 -3.29
C PHE A 271 -7.92 -11.99 -2.45
N ALA A 272 -8.38 -11.89 -1.20
CA ALA A 272 -8.91 -13.00 -0.41
C ALA A 272 -10.44 -12.90 -0.40
N ILE A 273 -11.14 -14.00 -0.65
CA ILE A 273 -12.60 -14.05 -0.78
C ILE A 273 -13.13 -15.15 0.14
N ASP A 274 -14.09 -14.83 0.99
CA ASP A 274 -14.82 -15.81 1.80
C ASP A 274 -15.91 -16.48 0.93
N PRO A 275 -15.78 -17.79 0.61
CA PRO A 275 -16.68 -18.50 -0.30
C PRO A 275 -18.08 -18.76 0.27
N ARG A 276 -18.35 -18.33 1.52
CA ARG A 276 -19.69 -18.41 2.14
C ARG A 276 -20.63 -17.31 1.65
N GLY A 277 -20.10 -16.24 1.05
CA GLY A 277 -20.89 -15.16 0.47
C GLY A 277 -21.81 -15.60 -0.68
N ARG A 278 -22.76 -14.75 -1.06
CA ARG A 278 -23.74 -15.02 -2.14
C ARG A 278 -23.97 -13.77 -2.99
N GLY A 279 -24.17 -13.95 -4.30
CA GLY A 279 -24.32 -12.85 -5.25
C GLY A 279 -23.03 -12.05 -5.40
N ASP A 280 -23.13 -10.74 -5.58
CA ASP A 280 -21.97 -9.85 -5.64
C ASP A 280 -21.31 -9.73 -4.25
N VAL A 281 -20.14 -10.36 -4.10
CA VAL A 281 -19.39 -10.39 -2.85
C VAL A 281 -18.29 -9.34 -2.78
N THR A 282 -18.10 -8.52 -3.83
CA THR A 282 -16.96 -7.62 -4.01
C THR A 282 -16.74 -6.67 -2.82
N GLU A 283 -17.80 -6.20 -2.17
CA GLU A 283 -17.75 -5.26 -1.05
C GLU A 283 -18.04 -5.91 0.32
N THR A 284 -18.45 -7.18 0.34
CA THR A 284 -19.04 -7.82 1.54
C THR A 284 -18.26 -9.01 2.06
N HIS A 285 -17.70 -9.83 1.16
CA HIS A 285 -16.95 -11.06 1.51
C HIS A 285 -15.59 -11.13 0.79
N ALA A 286 -15.20 -10.08 0.07
CA ALA A 286 -13.89 -9.98 -0.56
C ALA A 286 -13.03 -8.89 0.09
N ARG A 287 -11.76 -9.20 0.31
CA ARG A 287 -10.72 -8.30 0.81
C ARG A 287 -9.64 -8.16 -0.25
N LEU A 288 -9.43 -6.93 -0.72
CA LEU A 288 -8.27 -6.59 -1.54
C LEU A 288 -7.00 -6.72 -0.68
N LEU A 289 -6.06 -7.57 -1.10
CA LEU A 289 -4.78 -7.82 -0.41
C LEU A 289 -3.68 -6.89 -0.92
N THR A 290 -3.66 -6.65 -2.23
CA THR A 290 -2.78 -5.67 -2.87
C THR A 290 -3.40 -5.18 -4.18
N THR A 291 -3.15 -3.93 -4.54
CA THR A 291 -3.45 -3.37 -5.87
C THR A 291 -2.40 -3.76 -6.91
N VAL A 292 -1.18 -4.10 -6.49
CA VAL A 292 -0.03 -4.30 -7.39
C VAL A 292 0.88 -5.47 -7.01
N GLY A 293 1.45 -6.07 -8.05
CA GLY A 293 2.43 -7.15 -7.98
C GLY A 293 1.85 -8.53 -7.66
N GLY A 294 0.60 -8.76 -8.06
CA GLY A 294 0.15 -10.07 -8.47
C GLY A 294 0.87 -10.57 -9.74
N PRO A 295 1.03 -11.89 -9.90
CA PRO A 295 1.66 -12.52 -11.07
C PRO A 295 0.82 -12.40 -12.35
N TYR A 296 1.49 -12.40 -13.52
CA TYR A 296 0.88 -12.46 -14.85
C TYR A 296 0.56 -13.88 -15.30
N VAL A 297 1.43 -14.87 -15.08
CA VAL A 297 1.18 -16.28 -15.42
C VAL A 297 1.19 -17.24 -14.21
N PRO A 298 2.20 -17.28 -13.33
CA PRO A 298 2.27 -18.32 -12.30
C PRO A 298 1.17 -18.17 -11.23
N SER A 299 0.51 -19.27 -10.88
CA SER A 299 -0.51 -19.29 -9.83
C SER A 299 0.10 -19.27 -8.42
N PRO A 300 -0.56 -18.61 -7.45
CA PRO A 300 -0.14 -18.56 -6.05
C PRO A 300 -0.08 -19.93 -5.37
N LEU A 301 0.48 -19.97 -4.15
CA LEU A 301 0.37 -21.11 -3.22
C LEU A 301 -0.31 -20.66 -1.94
N ALA A 302 -1.35 -21.37 -1.50
CA ALA A 302 -1.95 -21.23 -0.18
C ALA A 302 -1.13 -22.08 0.81
N LEU A 303 -0.12 -21.48 1.44
CA LEU A 303 0.52 -22.03 2.63
C LEU A 303 -0.39 -21.67 3.83
N PRO A 304 0.06 -21.73 5.10
CA PRO A 304 -0.63 -21.01 6.19
C PRO A 304 -0.76 -19.50 5.92
N GLU A 305 0.03 -18.97 4.98
CA GLU A 305 0.01 -17.61 4.46
C GLU A 305 0.02 -17.67 2.91
N LEU A 306 -0.39 -16.60 2.22
CA LEU A 306 -0.48 -16.57 0.75
C LEU A 306 0.88 -16.25 0.10
N LEU A 307 1.42 -17.16 -0.70
CA LEU A 307 2.60 -16.90 -1.52
C LEU A 307 2.21 -16.47 -2.95
N LEU A 308 2.65 -15.28 -3.37
CA LEU A 308 2.52 -14.72 -4.72
C LEU A 308 3.86 -14.86 -5.50
N PRO A 309 3.91 -15.71 -6.55
CA PRO A 309 5.11 -15.96 -7.37
C PRO A 309 5.10 -15.19 -8.70
N GLY A 310 5.68 -13.98 -8.73
CA GLY A 310 5.74 -13.15 -9.93
C GLY A 310 6.68 -13.70 -11.02
N ASP A 311 6.27 -13.58 -12.28
CA ASP A 311 6.90 -14.10 -13.51
C ASP A 311 8.36 -13.71 -13.71
N ASN A 312 8.78 -12.62 -13.09
CA ASN A 312 10.16 -12.12 -13.16
C ASN A 312 11.03 -12.61 -11.99
N GLY A 313 10.53 -13.48 -11.11
CA GLY A 313 11.24 -14.02 -9.95
C GLY A 313 11.02 -13.29 -8.62
N HIS A 314 10.03 -12.39 -8.51
CA HIS A 314 9.61 -11.85 -7.21
C HIS A 314 8.71 -12.83 -6.47
N LEU A 315 9.13 -13.30 -5.30
CA LEU A 315 8.29 -14.05 -4.36
C LEU A 315 7.85 -13.12 -3.23
N ARG A 316 6.55 -13.11 -2.91
CA ARG A 316 6.00 -12.35 -1.79
C ARG A 316 5.10 -13.26 -0.96
N LEU A 317 5.37 -13.38 0.33
CA LEU A 317 4.50 -14.03 1.29
C LEU A 317 3.64 -12.96 1.97
N LEU A 318 2.33 -13.03 1.80
CA LEU A 318 1.35 -12.11 2.37
C LEU A 318 0.53 -12.85 3.41
N SER A 319 0.16 -12.18 4.49
CA SER A 319 -0.83 -12.71 5.41
C SER A 319 -2.19 -12.85 4.71
N ALA A 320 -3.07 -13.66 5.29
CA ALA A 320 -4.48 -13.75 4.86
C ALA A 320 -5.21 -12.39 4.81
N ASP A 321 -4.62 -11.36 5.46
CA ASP A 321 -5.11 -10.00 5.61
C ASP A 321 -4.36 -8.97 4.73
N GLY A 322 -3.40 -9.41 3.91
CA GLY A 322 -2.70 -8.59 2.90
C GLY A 322 -1.40 -7.96 3.38
N VAL A 323 -0.98 -8.21 4.63
CA VAL A 323 0.29 -7.71 5.16
C VAL A 323 1.44 -8.48 4.51
N LEU A 324 2.43 -7.78 3.94
CA LEU A 324 3.63 -8.43 3.41
C LEU A 324 4.50 -8.96 4.57
N LEU A 325 4.52 -10.28 4.74
CA LEU A 325 5.26 -10.97 5.81
C LEU A 325 6.72 -11.24 5.44
N ALA A 326 6.97 -11.58 4.18
CA ALA A 326 8.32 -11.79 3.65
C ALA A 326 8.34 -11.55 2.14
N GLN A 327 9.52 -11.23 1.60
CA GLN A 327 9.74 -11.20 0.15
C GLN A 327 11.14 -11.73 -0.18
N HIS A 328 11.27 -12.33 -1.37
CA HIS A 328 12.53 -12.81 -1.91
C HIS A 328 12.63 -12.50 -3.40
N ARG A 329 13.86 -12.37 -3.91
CA ARG A 329 14.15 -12.05 -5.31
C ARG A 329 15.04 -13.13 -5.92
N ILE A 330 14.46 -13.89 -6.82
CA ILE A 330 15.16 -14.73 -7.77
C ILE A 330 15.32 -13.92 -9.07
N ARG A 331 16.43 -14.11 -9.78
CA ARG A 331 16.73 -13.44 -11.06
C ARG A 331 16.64 -14.46 -12.19
N ASP A 332 15.41 -14.79 -12.57
CA ASP A 332 15.09 -15.67 -13.69
C ASP A 332 13.63 -15.39 -14.12
N HIS A 333 13.17 -15.99 -15.22
CA HIS A 333 11.80 -15.86 -15.71
C HIS A 333 10.98 -17.13 -15.46
N PHE A 334 9.68 -16.97 -15.16
CA PHE A 334 8.82 -18.04 -14.66
C PHE A 334 7.47 -18.03 -15.37
N THR A 335 7.22 -19.05 -16.20
CA THR A 335 5.88 -19.42 -16.68
C THR A 335 5.27 -20.51 -15.81
N ALA A 336 6.08 -21.46 -15.33
CA ALA A 336 5.62 -22.54 -14.47
C ALA A 336 5.12 -22.02 -13.12
N SER A 337 4.05 -22.64 -12.60
CA SER A 337 3.59 -22.39 -11.24
C SER A 337 4.39 -23.21 -10.24
N PRO A 338 4.74 -22.66 -9.07
CA PRO A 338 5.44 -23.42 -8.03
C PRO A 338 4.52 -24.48 -7.40
N ILE A 339 5.13 -25.54 -6.87
CA ILE A 339 4.47 -26.49 -5.96
C ILE A 339 5.19 -26.53 -4.62
N LEU A 340 4.48 -26.83 -3.54
CA LEU A 340 5.07 -27.22 -2.27
C LEU A 340 5.25 -28.74 -2.26
N ALA A 341 6.46 -29.25 -2.05
CA ALA A 341 6.70 -30.66 -1.80
C ALA A 341 7.50 -30.85 -0.50
N GLY A 342 6.91 -31.59 0.44
CA GLY A 342 7.39 -31.66 1.82
C GLY A 342 7.37 -30.29 2.51
N ARG A 343 8.55 -29.69 2.71
CA ARG A 343 8.74 -28.35 3.31
C ARG A 343 9.27 -27.31 2.32
N LEU A 344 9.60 -27.71 1.09
CA LEU A 344 10.26 -26.86 0.11
C LEU A 344 9.34 -26.56 -1.07
N ILE A 345 9.48 -25.34 -1.59
CA ILE A 345 8.79 -24.88 -2.78
C ILE A 345 9.69 -25.15 -3.98
N TYR A 346 9.19 -25.91 -4.95
CA TYR A 346 9.87 -26.25 -6.19
C TYR A 346 9.33 -25.36 -7.30
N TRP A 347 10.17 -24.48 -7.84
CA TRP A 347 9.75 -23.49 -8.85
C TRP A 347 10.68 -23.52 -10.08
N PRO A 348 10.25 -24.14 -11.19
CA PRO A 348 10.99 -24.12 -12.45
C PRO A 348 10.92 -22.75 -13.13
N ALA A 349 12.08 -22.26 -13.54
CA ALA A 349 12.25 -21.11 -14.42
C ALA A 349 12.29 -21.56 -15.89
N GLU A 350 12.00 -20.63 -16.80
CA GLU A 350 11.93 -20.91 -18.24
C GLU A 350 13.24 -21.47 -18.79
N GLY A 351 14.40 -20.95 -18.37
CA GLY A 351 15.72 -21.41 -18.79
C GLY A 351 16.16 -22.77 -18.24
N GLY A 352 15.24 -23.63 -17.79
CA GLY A 352 15.54 -25.00 -17.35
C GLY A 352 16.16 -25.12 -15.96
N LYS A 353 16.28 -24.02 -15.22
CA LYS A 353 16.64 -24.01 -13.79
C LYS A 353 15.42 -24.27 -12.93
N THR A 354 15.60 -24.96 -11.80
CA THR A 354 14.56 -25.13 -10.78
C THR A 354 15.10 -24.65 -9.45
N TYR A 355 14.42 -23.66 -8.88
CA TYR A 355 14.75 -23.08 -7.60
C TYR A 355 14.00 -23.79 -6.47
N LEU A 356 14.75 -24.17 -5.43
CA LEU A 356 14.19 -24.67 -4.18
C LEU A 356 14.16 -23.54 -3.18
N VAL A 357 12.98 -23.23 -2.65
CA VAL A 357 12.76 -22.13 -1.72
C VAL A 357 12.17 -22.65 -0.42
N SER A 358 12.77 -22.29 0.72
CA SER A 358 12.16 -22.47 2.03
C SER A 358 11.32 -21.24 2.39
N ALA A 359 10.20 -21.48 3.06
CA ALA A 359 9.33 -20.47 3.65
C ALA A 359 9.16 -20.81 5.13
N GLU A 360 9.92 -20.14 6.00
CA GLU A 360 10.05 -20.52 7.41
C GLU A 360 9.83 -19.34 8.33
N ARG A 361 8.94 -19.53 9.30
CA ARG A 361 8.72 -18.61 10.41
C ARG A 361 9.90 -18.69 11.38
N VAL A 362 10.46 -17.54 11.76
CA VAL A 362 11.56 -17.45 12.73
C VAL A 362 11.03 -17.85 14.10
N ALA A 363 11.74 -18.77 14.78
CA ALA A 363 11.34 -19.33 16.06
C ALA A 363 11.00 -18.24 17.09
N ASP A 364 9.95 -18.47 17.86
CA ASP A 364 9.46 -17.59 18.93
C ASP A 364 9.13 -16.13 18.51
N SER A 365 8.92 -15.90 17.21
CA SER A 365 8.59 -14.58 16.64
C SER A 365 7.36 -14.60 15.72
N ALA A 366 6.93 -13.44 15.22
CA ALA A 366 5.97 -13.32 14.12
C ALA A 366 6.64 -13.22 12.73
N GLU A 367 7.97 -13.21 12.66
CA GLU A 367 8.71 -12.95 11.43
C GLU A 367 8.77 -14.18 10.51
N TRP A 368 8.77 -13.94 9.20
CA TRP A 368 8.92 -14.97 8.17
C TRP A 368 10.19 -14.73 7.33
N THR A 369 10.81 -15.82 6.89
CA THR A 369 11.93 -15.78 5.94
C THR A 369 11.62 -16.61 4.71
N LEU A 370 11.90 -16.04 3.53
CA LEU A 370 11.93 -16.73 2.25
C LEU A 370 13.38 -16.83 1.80
N ARG A 371 13.88 -18.04 1.50
CA ARG A 371 15.28 -18.26 1.11
C ARG A 371 15.38 -19.29 0.00
N THR A 372 16.13 -18.99 -1.06
CA THR A 372 16.58 -20.05 -1.99
C THR A 372 17.58 -20.93 -1.24
N VAL A 373 17.24 -22.21 -1.07
CA VAL A 373 18.09 -23.23 -0.44
C VAL A 373 18.80 -24.11 -1.46
N GLY A 374 18.35 -24.09 -2.73
CA GLY A 374 18.94 -24.88 -3.80
C GLY A 374 18.60 -24.36 -5.19
N VAL A 375 19.47 -24.67 -6.15
CA VAL A 375 19.23 -24.45 -7.58
C VAL A 375 19.70 -25.69 -8.33
N ASN A 376 18.86 -26.24 -9.19
CA ASN A 376 19.15 -27.38 -10.05
C ASN A 376 18.91 -26.99 -11.51
N GLU A 377 19.60 -27.64 -12.46
CA GLU A 377 19.55 -27.22 -13.87
C GLU A 377 19.45 -28.44 -14.80
N LEU A 378 18.51 -28.38 -15.75
CA LEU A 378 18.27 -29.42 -16.75
C LEU A 378 18.83 -29.06 -18.14
N GLY A 379 19.24 -27.80 -18.36
CA GLY A 379 19.79 -27.33 -19.64
C GLY A 379 18.79 -27.30 -20.81
N GLU A 380 17.49 -27.32 -20.52
CA GLU A 380 16.42 -27.36 -21.52
C GLU A 380 15.17 -26.62 -20.99
N ARG A 381 14.47 -25.88 -21.87
CA ARG A 381 13.36 -25.00 -21.50
C ARG A 381 12.30 -25.68 -20.64
N CYS A 382 11.87 -25.05 -19.56
CA CYS A 382 10.81 -25.55 -18.68
C CYS A 382 9.65 -24.56 -18.52
N LEU A 383 8.47 -24.92 -19.06
CA LEU A 383 7.24 -24.11 -18.96
C LEU A 383 6.17 -24.76 -18.06
N ALA A 384 6.32 -26.07 -17.78
CA ALA A 384 5.33 -26.87 -17.08
C ALA A 384 5.51 -26.83 -15.56
N SER A 385 4.41 -26.89 -14.81
CA SER A 385 4.48 -27.04 -13.35
C SER A 385 4.84 -28.50 -12.99
N PRO A 386 5.66 -28.76 -11.98
CA PRO A 386 6.06 -30.12 -11.61
C PRO A 386 4.93 -30.95 -10.99
N ALA A 387 5.13 -32.27 -10.93
CA ALA A 387 4.34 -33.18 -10.10
C ALA A 387 5.25 -33.89 -9.07
N ALA A 388 4.82 -33.95 -7.81
CA ALA A 388 5.57 -34.60 -6.73
C ALA A 388 4.76 -35.73 -6.09
N VAL A 389 5.30 -36.95 -6.10
CA VAL A 389 4.58 -38.18 -5.75
C VAL A 389 5.55 -39.12 -5.02
N GLY A 390 5.27 -39.44 -3.75
CA GLY A 390 6.21 -40.15 -2.90
C GLY A 390 7.59 -39.47 -2.88
N GLU A 391 8.63 -40.21 -3.26
CA GLU A 391 10.03 -39.74 -3.36
C GLU A 391 10.41 -39.25 -4.77
N ARG A 392 9.44 -39.17 -5.70
CA ARG A 392 9.67 -38.82 -7.11
C ARG A 392 9.21 -37.40 -7.42
N LEU A 393 10.01 -36.69 -8.21
CA LEU A 393 9.63 -35.46 -8.89
C LEU A 393 9.56 -35.71 -10.39
N PHE A 394 8.45 -35.34 -11.02
CA PHE A 394 8.30 -35.36 -12.47
C PHE A 394 8.38 -33.93 -12.99
N LEU A 395 9.36 -33.68 -13.86
CA LEU A 395 9.61 -32.38 -14.50
C LEU A 395 9.52 -32.54 -16.01
N ARG A 396 8.73 -31.68 -16.65
CA ARG A 396 8.61 -31.61 -18.10
C ARG A 396 9.34 -30.39 -18.63
N THR A 397 10.26 -30.63 -19.56
CA THR A 397 10.85 -29.63 -20.44
C THR A 397 10.13 -29.64 -21.80
N VAL A 398 10.44 -28.72 -22.70
CA VAL A 398 9.76 -28.62 -24.01
C VAL A 398 9.90 -29.90 -24.85
N LYS A 399 11.02 -30.62 -24.75
CA LYS A 399 11.31 -31.83 -25.54
C LYS A 399 11.22 -33.13 -24.73
N ALA A 400 11.24 -33.10 -23.40
CA ALA A 400 11.41 -34.30 -22.58
C ALA A 400 10.63 -34.29 -21.26
N LEU A 401 10.41 -35.50 -20.73
CA LEU A 401 9.94 -35.73 -19.37
C LEU A 401 11.05 -36.42 -18.57
N TYR A 402 11.26 -35.94 -17.36
CA TYR A 402 12.24 -36.44 -16.40
C TYR A 402 11.51 -37.03 -15.20
N CYS A 403 11.95 -38.19 -14.72
CA CYS A 403 11.67 -38.66 -13.37
C CYS A 403 12.95 -38.55 -12.53
N LEU A 404 12.83 -37.83 -11.42
CA LEU A 404 13.93 -37.58 -10.50
C LEU A 404 13.62 -38.24 -9.15
N ALA A 405 14.58 -38.97 -8.61
CA ALA A 405 14.51 -39.61 -7.30
C ALA A 405 15.93 -39.84 -6.75
N GLY A 406 16.06 -39.88 -5.43
CA GLY A 406 17.33 -40.14 -4.74
C GLY A 406 17.59 -39.17 -3.59
N GLU A 407 18.66 -39.44 -2.85
CA GLU A 407 19.07 -38.65 -1.69
C GLU A 407 20.05 -37.52 -2.08
N GLY A 408 20.11 -36.47 -1.25
CA GLY A 408 21.08 -35.39 -1.37
C GLY A 408 20.49 -34.01 -1.07
N GLU A 409 21.17 -33.27 -0.20
CA GLU A 409 20.93 -31.84 0.01
C GLU A 409 21.37 -31.04 -1.23
N ALA A 410 20.71 -29.91 -1.48
CA ALA A 410 21.06 -29.03 -2.57
C ALA A 410 22.44 -28.38 -2.36
N PRO A 411 23.27 -28.21 -3.41
CA PRO A 411 24.53 -27.49 -3.28
C PRO A 411 24.29 -26.02 -2.93
N ALA A 412 24.90 -25.56 -1.84
CA ALA A 412 24.83 -24.17 -1.42
C ALA A 412 25.67 -23.27 -2.36
N GLY A 413 25.01 -22.60 -3.30
CA GLY A 413 25.69 -21.68 -4.20
C GLY A 413 24.76 -20.91 -5.12
N ARG A 414 24.84 -19.58 -5.08
CA ARG A 414 24.42 -18.73 -6.19
C ARG A 414 25.51 -18.84 -7.27
N PRO A 415 25.19 -19.05 -8.56
CA PRO A 415 26.20 -18.97 -9.61
C PRO A 415 26.87 -17.59 -9.58
N ALA A 416 28.19 -17.57 -9.76
CA ALA A 416 28.96 -16.32 -9.73
C ALA A 416 28.49 -15.39 -10.86
N PRO A 417 28.35 -14.07 -10.60
CA PRO A 417 28.00 -13.13 -11.65
C PRO A 417 29.12 -13.08 -12.69
N LEU A 418 28.72 -13.01 -13.96
CA LEU A 418 29.67 -12.97 -15.07
C LEU A 418 30.28 -11.57 -15.20
N ALA A 419 31.57 -11.53 -15.53
CA ALA A 419 32.34 -10.32 -15.78
C ALA A 419 33.14 -10.49 -17.07
N GLY A 420 33.28 -9.41 -17.84
CA GLY A 420 33.99 -9.40 -19.12
C GLY A 420 33.96 -8.00 -19.74
N THR A 421 34.79 -7.80 -20.76
CA THR A 421 34.87 -6.59 -21.59
C THR A 421 33.70 -6.46 -22.56
N PHE A 422 33.49 -5.28 -23.15
CA PHE A 422 32.48 -5.08 -24.20
C PHE A 422 32.55 -6.14 -25.33
N GLU A 423 33.74 -6.45 -25.85
CA GLU A 423 33.92 -7.43 -26.94
C GLU A 423 33.52 -8.84 -26.52
N GLU A 424 33.87 -9.28 -25.31
CA GLU A 424 33.48 -10.59 -24.77
C GLU A 424 31.97 -10.68 -24.56
N LEU A 425 31.34 -9.61 -24.06
CA LEU A 425 29.89 -9.52 -23.89
C LEU A 425 29.15 -9.45 -25.22
N ARG A 426 29.67 -8.70 -26.22
CA ARG A 426 29.09 -8.65 -27.57
C ARG A 426 29.16 -10.01 -28.25
N ALA A 427 30.35 -10.62 -28.31
CA ALA A 427 30.54 -11.94 -28.88
C ALA A 427 29.66 -12.99 -28.20
N ARG A 428 29.45 -12.86 -26.88
CA ARG A 428 28.51 -13.70 -26.16
C ARG A 428 27.06 -13.47 -26.58
N PHE A 429 26.57 -12.24 -26.68
CA PHE A 429 25.20 -11.99 -27.15
C PHE A 429 25.00 -12.50 -28.58
N GLU A 430 25.97 -12.25 -29.47
CA GLU A 430 25.97 -12.70 -30.87
C GLU A 430 25.99 -14.24 -31.00
N ALA A 431 26.60 -14.95 -30.03
CA ALA A 431 26.58 -16.40 -29.94
C ALA A 431 25.23 -17.00 -29.47
N HIS A 432 24.27 -16.18 -29.01
CA HIS A 432 22.96 -16.64 -28.52
C HIS A 432 21.78 -15.95 -29.27
N PRO A 433 21.74 -16.01 -30.61
CA PRO A 433 20.80 -15.23 -31.43
C PRO A 433 19.34 -15.67 -31.25
N ALA A 434 18.43 -14.75 -31.53
CA ALA A 434 17.00 -15.00 -31.56
C ALA A 434 16.49 -15.13 -33.02
N PRO A 435 15.40 -15.89 -33.30
CA PRO A 435 14.47 -16.52 -32.37
C PRO A 435 14.78 -17.98 -32.02
N GLU A 436 15.91 -18.53 -32.48
CA GLU A 436 16.18 -19.98 -32.44
C GLU A 436 16.90 -20.46 -31.16
N GLY A 437 17.29 -19.54 -30.25
CA GLY A 437 17.98 -19.84 -28.99
C GLY A 437 17.23 -19.36 -27.73
N ASP A 438 17.14 -20.27 -26.74
CA ASP A 438 16.39 -20.14 -25.47
C ASP A 438 17.07 -19.25 -24.40
N ASP A 439 18.16 -18.58 -24.78
CA ASP A 439 19.07 -17.87 -23.88
C ASP A 439 18.70 -16.41 -23.63
N VAL A 440 17.41 -16.16 -23.42
CA VAL A 440 16.88 -14.85 -23.00
C VAL A 440 17.60 -14.35 -21.75
N ALA A 441 17.87 -15.23 -20.78
CA ALA A 441 18.57 -14.89 -19.55
C ALA A 441 20.02 -14.42 -19.82
N VAL A 442 20.73 -15.06 -20.75
CA VAL A 442 22.10 -14.66 -21.12
C VAL A 442 22.09 -13.33 -21.86
N ARG A 443 21.16 -13.13 -22.80
CA ARG A 443 21.00 -11.85 -23.50
C ARG A 443 20.64 -10.73 -22.53
N LEU A 444 19.72 -10.97 -21.59
CA LEU A 444 19.36 -10.02 -20.55
C LEU A 444 20.54 -9.69 -19.62
N GLU A 445 21.26 -10.69 -19.12
CA GLU A 445 22.44 -10.50 -18.26
C GLU A 445 23.54 -9.72 -18.98
N VAL A 446 23.81 -10.01 -20.26
CA VAL A 446 24.74 -9.22 -21.08
C VAL A 446 24.30 -7.75 -21.14
N ILE A 447 23.02 -7.48 -21.34
CA ILE A 447 22.52 -6.09 -21.46
C ILE A 447 22.59 -5.34 -20.12
N GLU A 448 22.31 -6.00 -18.99
CA GLU A 448 22.52 -5.42 -17.66
C GLU A 448 24.01 -5.14 -17.38
N LEU A 449 24.92 -6.03 -17.78
CA LEU A 449 26.36 -5.84 -17.66
C LEU A 449 26.87 -4.71 -18.56
N LEU A 450 26.42 -4.62 -19.80
CA LEU A 450 26.72 -3.53 -20.73
C LEU A 450 26.21 -2.17 -20.21
N ALA A 451 25.03 -2.14 -19.58
CA ALA A 451 24.52 -0.94 -18.89
C ALA A 451 25.42 -0.52 -17.71
N THR A 452 26.02 -1.50 -17.02
CA THR A 452 26.91 -1.26 -15.86
C THR A 452 28.30 -0.79 -16.30
N LEU A 453 28.86 -1.34 -17.37
CA LEU A 453 30.18 -0.98 -17.90
C LEU A 453 30.25 0.44 -18.49
N ARG A 454 29.16 0.94 -19.08
CA ARG A 454 29.06 2.27 -19.70
C ARG A 454 30.12 2.57 -20.78
N GLU A 455 30.66 1.53 -21.42
CA GLU A 455 31.62 1.70 -22.52
C GLU A 455 30.94 2.34 -23.75
N PRO A 456 31.55 3.36 -24.41
CA PRO A 456 30.96 4.02 -25.58
C PRO A 456 30.64 3.10 -26.76
N GLN A 457 31.30 1.93 -26.82
CA GLN A 457 31.09 0.92 -27.85
C GLN A 457 29.77 0.15 -27.68
N ALA A 458 29.16 0.19 -26.49
CA ALA A 458 27.89 -0.47 -26.22
C ALA A 458 26.69 0.25 -26.85
N THR A 459 26.70 1.58 -26.99
CA THR A 459 25.53 2.34 -27.45
C THR A 459 25.06 1.95 -28.86
N PRO A 460 25.94 1.80 -29.89
CA PRO A 460 25.53 1.30 -31.20
C PRO A 460 24.91 -0.10 -31.13
N PHE A 461 25.51 -1.00 -30.36
CA PHE A 461 25.06 -2.38 -30.20
C PHE A 461 23.68 -2.47 -29.54
N LEU A 462 23.49 -1.74 -28.43
CA LEU A 462 22.20 -1.63 -27.74
C LEU A 462 21.12 -1.08 -28.70
N LYS A 463 21.45 -0.05 -29.49
CA LYS A 463 20.51 0.62 -30.41
C LYS A 463 20.12 -0.23 -31.62
N THR A 464 21.05 -0.93 -32.25
CA THR A 464 20.79 -1.63 -33.54
C THR A 464 20.47 -3.11 -33.39
N VAL A 465 20.97 -3.75 -32.34
CA VAL A 465 20.79 -5.20 -32.10
C VAL A 465 19.81 -5.44 -30.96
N ALA A 466 20.16 -5.07 -29.72
CA ALA A 466 19.43 -5.52 -28.54
C ALA A 466 18.04 -4.89 -28.36
N LEU A 467 17.87 -3.62 -28.75
CA LEU A 467 16.57 -2.95 -28.74
C LEU A 467 15.59 -3.54 -29.78
N LYS A 468 16.09 -4.32 -30.74
CA LYS A 468 15.31 -5.03 -31.76
C LYS A 468 15.16 -6.53 -31.45
N ASP A 469 15.58 -6.98 -30.26
CA ASP A 469 15.41 -8.38 -29.81
C ASP A 469 13.90 -8.76 -29.82
N PRO A 470 13.52 -9.95 -30.28
CA PRO A 470 12.12 -10.37 -30.23
C PRO A 470 11.61 -10.59 -28.81
N HIS A 471 12.48 -10.82 -27.82
CA HIS A 471 12.11 -10.94 -26.41
C HIS A 471 11.98 -9.57 -25.72
N TRP A 472 10.88 -9.41 -24.99
CA TRP A 472 10.48 -8.12 -24.42
C TRP A 472 11.40 -7.65 -23.30
N ASP A 473 11.84 -8.52 -22.37
CA ASP A 473 12.79 -8.13 -21.31
C ASP A 473 14.14 -7.66 -21.85
N VAL A 474 14.65 -8.28 -22.92
CA VAL A 474 15.94 -7.89 -23.53
C VAL A 474 15.80 -6.51 -24.18
N SER A 475 14.68 -6.29 -24.89
CA SER A 475 14.31 -4.96 -25.41
C SER A 475 14.09 -3.93 -24.28
N GLU A 476 13.49 -4.32 -23.15
CA GLU A 476 13.26 -3.45 -21.99
C GLU A 476 14.57 -3.02 -21.34
N ALA A 477 15.45 -3.99 -21.08
CA ALA A 477 16.76 -3.75 -20.52
C ALA A 477 17.62 -2.91 -21.47
N ALA A 478 17.54 -3.14 -22.78
CA ALA A 478 18.24 -2.34 -23.78
C ALA A 478 17.72 -0.90 -23.81
N ALA A 479 16.40 -0.69 -23.79
CA ALA A 479 15.80 0.64 -23.71
C ALA A 479 16.14 1.36 -22.39
N LYS A 480 16.14 0.66 -21.26
CA LYS A 480 16.56 1.20 -19.96
C LYS A 480 18.04 1.56 -19.94
N ALA A 481 18.91 0.71 -20.50
CA ALA A 481 20.34 0.96 -20.63
C ALA A 481 20.63 2.19 -21.51
N LEU A 482 19.94 2.31 -22.65
CA LEU A 482 20.02 3.48 -23.53
C LEU A 482 19.47 4.75 -22.86
N ALA A 483 18.36 4.65 -22.12
CA ALA A 483 17.79 5.78 -21.38
C ALA A 483 18.72 6.28 -20.24
N GLN A 484 19.57 5.41 -19.68
CA GLN A 484 20.61 5.80 -18.72
C GLN A 484 21.83 6.49 -19.36
N GLN A 485 21.97 6.45 -20.69
CA GLN A 485 23.10 7.04 -21.43
C GLN A 485 22.80 8.44 -21.99
N ASN A 486 21.53 8.87 -22.02
CA ASN A 486 21.08 10.23 -22.38
C ASN A 486 21.59 10.77 -23.73
N ASP A 487 21.63 9.92 -24.76
CA ASP A 487 22.10 10.24 -26.11
C ASP A 487 20.92 10.57 -27.06
N ALA A 488 21.02 11.68 -27.81
CA ALA A 488 20.07 12.10 -28.83
C ALA A 488 19.83 11.03 -29.92
N ALA A 489 20.81 10.15 -30.18
CA ALA A 489 20.68 9.03 -31.09
C ALA A 489 19.61 8.00 -30.65
N VAL A 490 19.22 7.98 -29.37
CA VAL A 490 18.16 7.09 -28.83
C VAL A 490 16.76 7.56 -29.24
N GLY A 491 16.54 8.87 -29.34
CA GLY A 491 15.25 9.45 -29.75
C GLY A 491 14.81 8.94 -31.13
N ALA A 492 15.73 8.92 -32.09
CA ALA A 492 15.47 8.38 -33.44
C ALA A 492 15.06 6.90 -33.44
N ALA A 493 15.69 6.07 -32.59
CA ALA A 493 15.33 4.65 -32.48
C ALA A 493 13.97 4.45 -31.80
N ALA A 494 13.63 5.26 -30.80
CA ALA A 494 12.32 5.21 -30.17
C ALA A 494 11.20 5.70 -31.10
N LEU A 495 11.47 6.63 -32.03
CA LEU A 495 10.54 7.00 -33.11
C LEU A 495 10.28 5.84 -34.08
N GLU A 496 11.31 5.05 -34.45
CA GLU A 496 11.13 3.82 -35.23
C GLU A 496 10.23 2.80 -34.49
N LEU A 497 10.46 2.60 -33.18
CA LEU A 497 9.70 1.64 -32.37
C LEU A 497 8.20 1.99 -32.22
N MET A 498 7.83 3.27 -32.30
CA MET A 498 6.41 3.66 -32.28
C MET A 498 5.62 3.09 -33.49
N ALA A 499 6.31 2.73 -34.57
CA ALA A 499 5.74 2.08 -35.75
C ALA A 499 5.70 0.54 -35.66
N ASP A 500 6.24 -0.09 -34.61
CA ASP A 500 6.15 -1.55 -34.38
C ASP A 500 4.67 -2.00 -34.27
N TRP A 501 4.39 -3.29 -34.33
CA TRP A 501 3.03 -3.81 -34.12
C TRP A 501 2.74 -4.12 -32.63
N ARG A 502 3.78 -4.33 -31.81
CA ARG A 502 3.69 -4.78 -30.41
C ARG A 502 3.31 -3.62 -29.47
N PRO A 503 2.15 -3.65 -28.78
CA PRO A 503 1.70 -2.55 -27.92
C PRO A 503 2.66 -2.20 -26.78
N TYR A 504 3.26 -3.22 -26.15
CA TYR A 504 4.22 -3.01 -25.06
C TYR A 504 5.47 -2.20 -25.48
N LEU A 505 6.02 -2.45 -26.68
CA LEU A 505 7.16 -1.66 -27.17
C LEU A 505 6.78 -0.21 -27.46
N LYS A 506 5.52 0.09 -27.77
CA LYS A 506 5.02 1.46 -27.88
C LYS A 506 4.86 2.14 -26.53
N VAL A 507 4.49 1.42 -25.47
CA VAL A 507 4.50 1.94 -24.10
C VAL A 507 5.92 2.34 -23.70
N LEU A 508 6.89 1.46 -23.94
CA LEU A 508 8.31 1.68 -23.66
C LEU A 508 8.89 2.82 -24.53
N ALA A 509 8.61 2.82 -25.83
CA ALA A 509 9.04 3.87 -26.75
C ALA A 509 8.42 5.23 -26.40
N ALA A 510 7.13 5.27 -26.04
CA ALA A 510 6.48 6.50 -25.57
C ALA A 510 7.13 7.01 -24.27
N ASP A 511 7.42 6.13 -23.31
CA ASP A 511 8.12 6.52 -22.09
C ASP A 511 9.53 7.07 -22.37
N VAL A 512 10.29 6.43 -23.27
CA VAL A 512 11.62 6.90 -23.70
C VAL A 512 11.52 8.24 -24.44
N LEU A 513 10.61 8.41 -25.39
CA LEU A 513 10.41 9.68 -26.12
C LEU A 513 9.99 10.81 -25.18
N GLY A 514 9.10 10.53 -24.23
CA GLY A 514 8.65 11.47 -23.21
C GLY A 514 9.71 11.83 -22.16
N ARG A 515 10.81 11.06 -22.06
CA ARG A 515 11.98 11.36 -21.21
C ARG A 515 13.08 12.10 -21.97
N ILE A 516 13.28 11.78 -23.25
CA ILE A 516 14.33 12.38 -24.10
C ILE A 516 14.00 13.82 -24.52
N GLY A 517 12.71 14.19 -24.57
CA GLY A 517 12.32 15.57 -24.89
C GLY A 517 12.31 15.90 -26.40
N SER A 518 12.28 14.92 -27.29
CA SER A 518 12.39 15.17 -28.74
C SER A 518 11.12 15.78 -29.33
N GLU A 519 11.23 17.00 -29.90
CA GLU A 519 10.15 17.68 -30.63
C GLU A 519 9.50 16.80 -31.71
N GLY A 520 10.31 16.03 -32.45
CA GLY A 520 9.84 15.09 -33.48
C GLY A 520 8.91 13.98 -32.97
N ALA A 521 8.79 13.78 -31.64
CA ALA A 521 7.89 12.82 -31.03
C ALA A 521 6.44 13.30 -30.96
N VAL A 522 6.17 14.60 -30.90
CA VAL A 522 4.82 15.16 -30.66
C VAL A 522 3.79 14.66 -31.69
N PRO A 523 4.06 14.67 -33.02
CA PRO A 523 3.10 14.17 -34.00
C PRO A 523 2.85 12.66 -33.91
N VAL A 524 3.88 11.89 -33.53
CA VAL A 524 3.85 10.43 -33.45
C VAL A 524 3.05 9.98 -32.23
N LEU A 525 3.37 10.56 -31.06
CA LEU A 525 2.66 10.31 -29.81
C LEU A 525 1.22 10.81 -29.90
N GLY A 526 0.99 12.03 -30.41
CA GLY A 526 -0.34 12.62 -30.56
C GLY A 526 -1.30 11.75 -31.40
N LYS A 527 -0.80 11.16 -32.50
CA LYS A 527 -1.58 10.22 -33.31
C LYS A 527 -1.93 8.93 -32.55
N ALA A 528 -1.04 8.44 -31.69
CA ALA A 528 -1.24 7.22 -30.89
C ALA A 528 -2.16 7.39 -29.67
N VAL A 529 -2.46 8.64 -29.27
CA VAL A 529 -3.47 8.92 -28.23
C VAL A 529 -4.89 8.53 -28.67
N VAL A 530 -5.19 8.66 -29.97
CA VAL A 530 -6.56 8.52 -30.51
C VAL A 530 -6.88 7.08 -30.95
N GLY A 531 -5.89 6.21 -31.11
CA GLY A 531 -6.10 4.82 -31.52
C GLY A 531 -4.98 3.87 -31.09
N GLY A 532 -5.34 2.61 -30.84
CA GLY A 532 -4.44 1.57 -30.31
C GLY A 532 -4.89 1.03 -28.96
N ASP A 533 -4.04 0.23 -28.32
CA ASP A 533 -4.25 -0.39 -26.99
C ASP A 533 -4.37 0.68 -25.88
N ALA A 534 -5.19 0.39 -24.86
CA ALA A 534 -5.44 1.28 -23.72
C ALA A 534 -4.16 1.74 -23.00
N LEU A 535 -3.19 0.85 -22.80
CA LEU A 535 -1.92 1.17 -22.16
C LEU A 535 -1.03 2.01 -23.05
N VAL A 536 -1.07 1.81 -24.37
CA VAL A 536 -0.35 2.65 -25.33
C VAL A 536 -0.90 4.07 -25.32
N ARG A 537 -2.24 4.24 -25.28
CA ARG A 537 -2.87 5.54 -25.15
C ARG A 537 -2.44 6.24 -23.85
N ILE A 538 -2.51 5.55 -22.72
CA ILE A 538 -2.06 6.07 -21.41
C ILE A 538 -0.58 6.48 -21.47
N ALA A 539 0.31 5.63 -21.97
CA ALA A 539 1.73 5.93 -22.07
C ALA A 539 2.03 7.12 -23.00
N CYS A 540 1.33 7.24 -24.12
CA CYS A 540 1.47 8.38 -25.04
C CYS A 540 0.92 9.68 -24.42
N ILE A 541 -0.20 9.60 -23.71
CA ILE A 541 -0.79 10.72 -22.96
C ILE A 541 0.19 11.20 -21.87
N GLU A 542 0.75 10.29 -21.08
CA GLU A 542 1.73 10.64 -20.04
C GLU A 542 3.04 11.18 -20.64
N ALA A 543 3.50 10.62 -21.77
CA ALA A 543 4.68 11.10 -22.48
C ALA A 543 4.48 12.51 -23.06
N LEU A 544 3.32 12.81 -23.62
CA LEU A 544 2.93 14.14 -24.08
C LEU A 544 2.78 15.12 -22.91
N GLY A 545 2.21 14.68 -21.78
CA GLY A 545 2.19 15.48 -20.54
C GLY A 545 3.59 15.85 -20.08
N ARG A 546 4.53 14.88 -20.06
CA ARG A 546 5.95 15.13 -19.76
C ARG A 546 6.59 16.10 -20.76
N LEU A 547 6.35 15.93 -22.07
CA LEU A 547 6.86 16.84 -23.11
C LEU A 547 6.34 18.27 -22.97
N ALA A 548 5.06 18.47 -22.64
CA ALA A 548 4.47 19.80 -22.46
C ALA A 548 4.96 20.54 -21.20
N VAL A 549 5.49 19.79 -20.23
CA VAL A 549 6.20 20.32 -19.04
C VAL A 549 7.66 20.63 -19.38
N ALA A 550 8.37 19.67 -19.99
CA ALA A 550 9.80 19.78 -20.29
C ALA A 550 10.10 20.84 -21.37
N GLU A 551 9.26 20.92 -22.40
CA GLU A 551 9.43 21.82 -23.55
C GLU A 551 8.18 22.71 -23.73
N PRO A 552 8.08 23.85 -23.00
CA PRO A 552 6.90 24.72 -23.05
C PRO A 552 6.54 25.25 -24.45
N ALA A 553 7.51 25.34 -25.37
CA ALA A 553 7.27 25.73 -26.76
C ALA A 553 6.40 24.72 -27.54
N LEU A 554 6.40 23.45 -27.13
CA LEU A 554 5.60 22.39 -27.77
C LEU A 554 4.17 22.33 -27.22
N ARG A 555 3.88 23.03 -26.12
CA ARG A 555 2.62 22.96 -25.37
C ARG A 555 1.39 23.24 -26.22
N GLU A 556 1.41 24.27 -27.06
CA GLU A 556 0.31 24.61 -27.97
C GLU A 556 0.02 23.50 -29.01
N HIS A 557 1.04 22.75 -29.41
CA HIS A 557 0.93 21.61 -30.32
C HIS A 557 0.48 20.32 -29.61
N ILE A 558 0.70 20.22 -28.30
CA ILE A 558 0.39 19.03 -27.48
C ILE A 558 -1.04 19.07 -26.92
N LEU A 559 -1.50 20.23 -26.42
CA LEU A 559 -2.80 20.38 -25.76
C LEU A 559 -3.99 19.81 -26.56
N PRO A 560 -4.10 20.01 -27.90
CA PRO A 560 -5.21 19.44 -28.68
C PRO A 560 -5.34 17.91 -28.58
N PHE A 561 -4.22 17.18 -28.51
CA PHE A 561 -4.23 15.72 -28.37
C PHE A 561 -4.71 15.29 -26.98
N LEU A 562 -4.23 15.98 -25.94
CA LEU A 562 -4.59 15.67 -24.56
C LEU A 562 -6.05 16.02 -24.25
N THR A 563 -6.57 17.15 -24.74
CA THR A 563 -7.99 17.50 -24.65
C THR A 563 -8.86 16.45 -25.33
N LYS A 564 -8.48 16.01 -26.55
CA LYS A 564 -9.25 14.97 -27.25
C LYS A 564 -9.26 13.62 -26.52
N ALA A 565 -8.24 13.32 -25.71
CA ALA A 565 -8.17 12.11 -24.92
C ALA A 565 -9.15 12.06 -23.74
N GLN A 566 -9.64 13.21 -23.25
CA GLN A 566 -10.64 13.26 -22.17
C GLN A 566 -12.00 12.68 -22.58
N GLU A 567 -12.29 12.65 -23.88
CA GLU A 567 -13.53 12.07 -24.43
C GLU A 567 -13.50 10.53 -24.54
N ASN A 568 -12.40 9.87 -24.14
CA ASN A 568 -12.26 8.43 -24.29
C ASN A 568 -13.27 7.65 -23.40
N PRO A 569 -13.91 6.57 -23.90
CA PRO A 569 -14.89 5.81 -23.12
C PRO A 569 -14.28 5.06 -21.91
N GLU A 570 -12.98 4.77 -21.90
CA GLU A 570 -12.31 4.06 -20.81
C GLU A 570 -11.85 4.99 -19.68
N SER A 571 -12.27 4.70 -18.45
CA SER A 571 -11.96 5.52 -17.27
C SER A 571 -10.45 5.75 -17.03
N PRO A 572 -9.56 4.74 -17.14
CA PRO A 572 -8.13 4.94 -16.95
C PRO A 572 -7.49 5.89 -17.97
N VAL A 573 -7.98 5.88 -19.23
CA VAL A 573 -7.47 6.77 -20.29
C VAL A 573 -7.89 8.21 -20.02
N ARG A 574 -9.13 8.45 -19.58
CA ARG A 574 -9.58 9.79 -19.15
C ARG A 574 -8.81 10.31 -17.94
N ALA A 575 -8.54 9.45 -16.96
CA ALA A 575 -7.77 9.83 -15.77
C ALA A 575 -6.34 10.24 -16.15
N ALA A 576 -5.68 9.49 -17.04
CA ALA A 576 -4.38 9.87 -17.59
C ALA A 576 -4.44 11.19 -18.37
N ALA A 577 -5.47 11.38 -19.20
CA ALA A 577 -5.66 12.58 -20.01
C ALA A 577 -5.85 13.85 -19.15
N HIS A 578 -6.66 13.73 -18.09
CA HIS A 578 -6.88 14.80 -17.12
C HIS A 578 -5.57 15.19 -16.42
N LYS A 579 -4.86 14.20 -15.86
CA LYS A 579 -3.56 14.41 -15.21
C LYS A 579 -2.51 15.03 -16.15
N ALA A 580 -2.45 14.58 -17.40
CA ALA A 580 -1.51 15.12 -18.39
C ALA A 580 -1.86 16.56 -18.81
N LEU A 581 -3.14 16.94 -18.84
CA LEU A 581 -3.57 18.33 -19.05
C LEU A 581 -3.23 19.22 -17.86
N GLU A 582 -3.49 18.77 -16.63
CA GLU A 582 -3.12 19.50 -15.42
C GLU A 582 -1.60 19.77 -15.39
N GLN A 583 -0.79 18.76 -15.75
CA GLN A 583 0.66 18.90 -15.91
C GLN A 583 1.02 19.89 -17.04
N ALA A 584 0.43 19.75 -18.23
CA ALA A 584 0.72 20.59 -19.38
C ALA A 584 0.26 22.06 -19.19
N MET A 585 -0.78 22.31 -18.39
CA MET A 585 -1.36 23.65 -18.18
C MET A 585 -0.75 24.39 -16.99
N ALA A 586 0.03 23.72 -16.12
CA ALA A 586 0.78 24.38 -15.07
C ALA A 586 1.76 25.42 -15.65
N THR A 587 1.64 26.67 -15.21
CA THR A 587 2.51 27.78 -15.61
C THR A 587 3.90 27.65 -14.99
N THR A 588 4.90 28.16 -15.71
CA THR A 588 6.33 27.98 -15.44
C THR A 588 6.78 28.55 -14.08
N GLN A 589 6.79 27.73 -13.01
CA GLN A 589 7.54 28.02 -11.77
C GLN A 589 8.25 26.77 -11.22
N SER A 590 9.57 26.88 -11.14
CA SER A 590 10.57 26.01 -10.47
C SER A 590 10.39 24.47 -10.56
N ASN A 591 11.27 23.85 -11.36
CA ASN A 591 11.49 22.40 -11.36
C ASN A 591 12.10 21.92 -10.03
N ASP A 592 11.52 20.88 -9.43
CA ASP A 592 12.26 19.92 -8.59
C ASP A 592 12.22 18.56 -9.28
N THR A 593 13.40 17.96 -9.46
CA THR A 593 13.60 16.65 -10.07
C THR A 593 14.47 15.81 -9.15
N SER A 594 13.87 15.30 -8.08
CA SER A 594 14.51 14.46 -7.06
C SER A 594 13.87 13.05 -7.05
N PRO A 595 14.63 11.96 -7.26
CA PRO A 595 14.05 10.62 -7.41
C PRO A 595 14.14 9.72 -6.15
N ARG A 596 12.99 9.58 -5.47
CA ARG A 596 12.52 8.36 -4.78
C ARG A 596 13.13 7.96 -3.42
N GLY A 597 12.96 8.83 -2.44
CA GLY A 597 13.06 8.47 -1.03
C GLY A 597 12.03 7.41 -0.62
N ASP A 598 12.48 6.47 0.21
CA ASP A 598 11.65 5.44 0.82
C ASP A 598 10.77 6.10 1.90
N ASP A 599 9.66 6.75 1.48
CA ASP A 599 8.63 7.37 2.32
C ASP A 599 7.81 6.32 3.11
N ARG A 600 8.49 5.31 3.67
CA ARG A 600 7.98 4.33 4.63
C ARG A 600 8.03 4.91 6.05
N LEU A 601 7.37 6.06 6.22
CA LEU A 601 7.06 6.72 7.49
C LEU A 601 5.72 7.45 7.30
N LEU A 602 4.56 7.06 7.84
CA LEU A 602 4.14 5.93 8.69
C LEU A 602 2.75 5.45 8.16
N TYR A 603 2.02 4.61 8.91
CA TYR A 603 0.64 4.14 8.61
C TYR A 603 0.54 3.14 7.43
N GLY A 604 0.84 1.86 7.70
CA GLY A 604 0.71 0.77 6.73
C GLY A 604 1.35 -0.54 7.19
N GLY A 605 2.39 -0.46 8.01
CA GLY A 605 2.67 -1.49 9.02
C GLY A 605 1.77 -1.28 10.25
N GLU A 606 1.80 -2.21 11.21
CA GLU A 606 1.18 -1.99 12.51
C GLU A 606 1.74 -0.71 13.14
N TRP A 607 0.90 0.33 13.21
CA TRP A 607 1.19 1.48 14.06
C TRP A 607 0.89 1.05 15.49
N THR A 608 1.92 0.59 16.19
CA THR A 608 1.90 0.56 17.65
C THR A 608 1.93 2.02 18.11
N PRO A 609 0.97 2.48 18.92
CA PRO A 609 1.06 3.81 19.54
C PRO A 609 2.39 3.92 20.28
N PRO A 610 3.11 5.05 20.18
CA PRO A 610 4.31 5.28 20.98
C PRO A 610 4.03 5.05 22.47
N VAL A 611 4.99 4.47 23.21
CA VAL A 611 4.82 4.29 24.65
C VAL A 611 4.92 5.66 25.32
N ARG A 612 3.83 6.09 25.94
CA ARG A 612 3.69 7.42 26.53
C ARG A 612 4.13 7.41 27.98
N HIS A 613 5.05 8.30 28.34
CA HIS A 613 5.55 8.44 29.70
C HIS A 613 5.11 9.76 30.31
N ASN A 614 4.29 9.70 31.36
CA ASN A 614 3.97 10.89 32.16
C ASN A 614 5.13 11.13 33.14
N LEU A 615 5.86 12.22 32.96
CA LEU A 615 7.05 12.58 33.74
C LEU A 615 6.81 13.87 34.55
N ARG A 616 7.64 14.06 35.58
CA ARG A 616 7.55 15.20 36.49
C ARG A 616 8.93 15.75 36.84
N ALA A 617 9.08 17.07 36.76
CA ALA A 617 10.23 17.83 37.25
C ALA A 617 9.70 18.89 38.23
N GLY A 618 9.76 18.61 39.53
CA GLY A 618 9.24 19.48 40.59
C GLY A 618 7.78 19.92 40.35
N PRO A 619 7.51 21.20 40.11
CA PRO A 619 6.16 21.71 39.79
C PRO A 619 5.71 21.42 38.34
N ILE A 620 6.61 21.05 37.42
CA ILE A 620 6.30 20.77 36.01
C ILE A 620 5.86 19.32 35.85
N ARG A 621 4.69 19.10 35.24
CA ARG A 621 4.21 17.82 34.72
C ARG A 621 4.31 17.84 33.20
N LEU A 622 4.72 16.74 32.57
CA LEU A 622 4.82 16.65 31.11
C LEU A 622 4.58 15.24 30.58
N LYS A 623 4.28 15.16 29.28
CA LYS A 623 4.25 13.91 28.51
C LYS A 623 5.57 13.76 27.76
N PHE A 624 6.17 12.58 27.79
CA PHE A 624 7.31 12.21 26.96
C PHE A 624 6.89 11.09 25.99
N GLU A 625 7.27 11.24 24.73
CA GLU A 625 6.90 10.38 23.59
C GLU A 625 7.97 10.59 22.50
N ASP A 626 8.43 9.53 21.80
CA ASP A 626 9.34 9.58 20.65
C ASP A 626 10.52 10.61 20.73
N GLY A 627 11.18 10.70 21.89
CA GLY A 627 12.34 11.59 22.09
C GLY A 627 12.02 13.07 22.34
N GLU A 628 10.75 13.41 22.58
CA GLU A 628 10.30 14.79 22.79
C GLU A 628 9.42 14.98 24.03
N LEU A 629 9.42 16.22 24.53
CA LEU A 629 8.61 16.66 25.66
C LEU A 629 7.38 17.39 25.12
N ARG A 630 6.17 16.90 25.41
CA ARG A 630 4.89 17.54 25.11
C ARG A 630 4.19 17.98 26.40
N TYR A 631 3.32 18.98 26.28
CA TYR A 631 2.37 19.38 27.33
C TYR A 631 3.04 19.65 28.67
N LEU A 632 3.95 20.64 28.73
CA LEU A 632 4.62 21.02 29.98
C LEU A 632 3.69 21.97 30.76
N TYR A 633 3.14 21.48 31.87
CA TYR A 633 2.17 22.17 32.72
C TYR A 633 2.70 22.43 34.13
N VAL A 634 2.35 23.59 34.69
CA VAL A 634 2.39 23.85 36.14
C VAL A 634 0.98 24.16 36.62
N GLY A 635 0.45 23.32 37.52
CA GLY A 635 -0.98 23.35 37.84
C GLY A 635 -1.84 23.08 36.60
N ASP A 636 -2.77 23.98 36.29
CA ASP A 636 -3.60 23.96 35.08
C ASP A 636 -3.03 24.81 33.92
N LYS A 637 -1.87 25.46 34.10
CA LYS A 637 -1.30 26.39 33.12
C LYS A 637 -0.24 25.72 32.27
N GLU A 638 -0.43 25.78 30.96
CA GLU A 638 0.61 25.40 29.99
C GLU A 638 1.75 26.41 30.09
N VAL A 639 2.96 25.92 30.37
CA VAL A 639 4.16 26.73 30.24
C VAL A 639 4.75 26.57 28.84
N VAL A 640 4.94 25.33 28.35
CA VAL A 640 5.49 25.06 27.01
C VAL A 640 4.70 23.93 26.37
N ARG A 641 4.31 24.07 25.09
CA ARG A 641 3.54 23.06 24.36
C ARG A 641 4.40 21.86 24.00
N ARG A 642 5.60 22.10 23.45
CA ARG A 642 6.48 21.03 22.95
C ARG A 642 7.96 21.44 22.90
N ILE A 643 8.87 20.50 23.17
CA ILE A 643 10.32 20.64 23.01
C ILE A 643 10.86 19.39 22.31
N TYR A 644 11.53 19.56 21.17
CA TYR A 644 12.10 18.46 20.39
C TYR A 644 13.39 18.88 19.68
N PHE A 645 14.24 17.90 19.34
CA PHE A 645 15.40 18.12 18.47
C PHE A 645 15.02 17.81 17.02
N ALA A 646 15.27 18.74 16.10
CA ALA A 646 14.87 18.61 14.70
C ALA A 646 16.09 18.51 13.79
N VAL A 647 16.09 17.49 12.92
CA VAL A 647 16.94 17.42 11.73
C VAL A 647 16.05 17.69 10.51
N ARG A 648 16.40 18.70 9.72
CA ARG A 648 15.74 19.02 8.45
C ARG A 648 16.69 18.73 7.30
N ASP A 649 16.15 18.21 6.20
CA ASP A 649 16.89 18.10 4.95
C ASP A 649 16.86 19.42 4.16
N LYS A 650 17.54 19.48 3.01
CA LYS A 650 17.55 20.65 2.11
C LYS A 650 16.15 21.09 1.64
N GLY A 651 15.18 20.16 1.59
CA GLY A 651 13.79 20.38 1.19
C GLY A 651 12.88 20.92 2.29
N PHE A 652 13.44 21.17 3.49
CA PHE A 652 12.70 21.51 4.72
C PHE A 652 11.85 20.36 5.29
N ASP A 653 12.03 19.11 4.87
CA ASP A 653 11.31 17.97 5.44
C ASP A 653 11.93 17.53 6.78
N THR A 654 11.10 17.12 7.76
CA THR A 654 11.59 16.57 9.03
C THR A 654 12.12 15.15 8.82
N VAL A 655 13.41 14.95 9.03
CA VAL A 655 14.02 13.62 8.99
C VAL A 655 13.79 12.96 10.36
N MET A 656 12.78 12.10 10.44
CA MET A 656 12.35 11.51 11.71
C MET A 656 13.47 10.67 12.35
N PRO A 657 13.73 10.81 13.66
CA PRO A 657 14.72 10.00 14.36
C PRO A 657 14.25 8.55 14.46
N ARG A 658 15.18 7.61 14.27
CA ARG A 658 15.03 6.21 14.68
C ARG A 658 15.91 5.97 15.88
N PHE A 659 15.30 5.68 17.03
CA PHE A 659 16.01 5.45 18.28
C PHE A 659 16.61 4.04 18.32
N ALA A 660 17.92 3.95 18.58
CA ALA A 660 18.61 2.70 18.90
C ALA A 660 18.45 2.36 20.39
N THR A 661 18.45 3.37 21.26
CA THR A 661 18.12 3.25 22.69
C THR A 661 17.26 4.43 23.16
N MET A 662 16.40 4.17 24.14
CA MET A 662 15.55 5.17 24.80
C MET A 662 15.31 4.72 26.24
N ASP A 663 16.20 5.12 27.15
CA ASP A 663 16.16 4.73 28.56
C ASP A 663 15.55 5.85 29.41
N ILE A 664 14.59 5.51 30.28
CA ILE A 664 13.86 6.48 31.11
C ILE A 664 13.92 6.07 32.58
N VAL A 665 14.48 6.94 33.41
CA VAL A 665 14.53 6.79 34.87
C VAL A 665 13.65 7.87 35.51
N SER A 666 12.42 7.51 35.84
CA SER A 666 11.46 8.41 36.50
C SER A 666 11.53 8.29 38.03
N ARG A 667 11.28 9.41 38.72
CA ARG A 667 11.20 9.56 40.18
C ARG A 667 10.01 10.46 40.51
N ASP A 668 9.65 10.55 41.79
CA ASP A 668 8.45 11.28 42.22
C ASP A 668 8.43 12.76 41.81
N ASP A 669 9.58 13.43 41.77
CA ASP A 669 9.73 14.84 41.42
C ASP A 669 10.87 15.15 40.42
N GLY A 670 11.41 14.14 39.75
CA GLY A 670 12.43 14.33 38.71
C GLY A 670 12.54 13.14 37.77
N PHE A 671 13.23 13.30 36.65
CA PHE A 671 13.47 12.22 35.70
C PHE A 671 14.82 12.37 34.98
N ASP A 672 15.36 11.27 34.45
CA ASP A 672 16.41 11.28 33.44
C ASP A 672 15.93 10.48 32.22
N VAL A 673 16.24 10.97 31.02
CA VAL A 673 16.07 10.24 29.76
C VAL A 673 17.41 10.22 29.03
N THR A 674 17.80 9.07 28.49
CA THR A 674 18.94 8.92 27.58
C THR A 674 18.46 8.42 26.23
N LEU A 675 18.95 9.02 25.15
CA LEU A 675 18.54 8.76 23.77
C LEU A 675 19.78 8.52 22.89
N ASP A 676 19.68 7.55 21.98
CA ASP A 676 20.59 7.39 20.84
C ASP A 676 19.75 7.26 19.56
N ALA A 677 19.97 8.13 18.58
CA ALA A 677 19.10 8.27 17.41
C ALA A 677 19.87 8.51 16.10
N VAL A 678 19.33 7.94 15.02
CA VAL A 678 19.77 8.20 13.64
C VAL A 678 18.61 8.76 12.82
N CYS A 679 18.82 9.94 12.25
CA CYS A 679 17.94 10.60 11.29
C CYS A 679 18.50 10.36 9.87
N ARG A 680 17.82 9.55 9.05
CA ARG A 680 18.25 9.25 7.66
C ARG A 680 17.11 9.41 6.65
N SER A 681 17.36 10.18 5.60
CA SER A 681 16.59 10.27 4.34
C SER A 681 17.54 10.04 3.14
N GLU A 682 17.10 10.32 1.91
CA GLU A 682 18.02 10.38 0.75
C GLU A 682 19.00 11.55 0.82
N THR A 683 18.58 12.61 1.49
CA THR A 683 19.11 13.98 1.41
C THR A 683 19.82 14.40 2.69
N ALA A 684 19.80 13.58 3.74
CA ALA A 684 20.40 13.84 5.03
C ALA A 684 20.70 12.52 5.78
N ASP A 685 21.84 12.46 6.47
CA ASP A 685 22.19 11.36 7.37
C ASP A 685 22.94 11.92 8.60
N TYR A 686 22.28 11.93 9.75
CA TYR A 686 22.75 12.56 10.98
C TYR A 686 22.46 11.67 12.19
N ALA A 687 23.47 11.38 12.99
CA ALA A 687 23.35 10.64 14.24
C ALA A 687 23.50 11.58 15.43
N TRP A 688 22.76 11.33 16.51
CA TRP A 688 22.84 12.11 17.74
C TRP A 688 22.47 11.31 18.98
N THR A 689 23.16 11.61 20.07
CA THR A 689 22.81 11.17 21.42
C THR A 689 22.21 12.33 22.20
N GLY A 690 21.27 12.03 23.10
CA GLY A 690 20.56 13.03 23.88
C GLY A 690 20.42 12.65 25.34
N THR A 691 20.48 13.64 26.23
CA THR A 691 20.13 13.47 27.65
C THR A 691 19.14 14.54 28.07
N ILE A 692 18.05 14.12 28.72
CA ILE A 692 17.04 15.01 29.29
C ILE A 692 17.01 14.83 30.81
N HIS A 693 17.33 15.88 31.56
CA HIS A 693 17.29 15.89 33.01
C HIS A 693 16.16 16.80 33.51
N GLY A 694 15.18 16.21 34.21
CA GLY A 694 14.16 16.92 34.96
C GLY A 694 14.51 16.95 36.45
N ALA A 695 14.80 18.14 36.99
CA ALA A 695 15.20 18.33 38.37
C ALA A 695 14.01 18.59 39.31
N PRO A 696 14.12 18.23 40.62
CA PRO A 696 13.16 18.59 41.67
C PRO A 696 12.80 20.08 41.79
N SER A 697 13.68 20.97 41.31
CA SER A 697 13.45 22.41 41.26
C SER A 697 12.47 22.86 40.17
N GLY A 698 12.10 21.99 39.23
CA GLY A 698 11.40 22.38 38.00
C GLY A 698 12.30 22.92 36.89
N ALA A 699 13.62 22.76 37.01
CA ALA A 699 14.51 22.92 35.88
C ALA A 699 14.46 21.68 34.99
N VAL A 700 14.32 21.87 33.68
CA VAL A 700 14.45 20.80 32.68
C VAL A 700 15.58 21.17 31.73
N THR A 701 16.55 20.28 31.55
CA THR A 701 17.68 20.47 30.63
C THR A 701 17.67 19.35 29.60
N PHE A 702 17.72 19.70 28.32
CA PHE A 702 17.88 18.77 27.21
C PHE A 702 19.21 19.08 26.52
N LYS A 703 20.19 18.18 26.66
CA LYS A 703 21.47 18.23 25.93
C LYS A 703 21.41 17.25 24.76
N VAL A 704 21.94 17.64 23.60
CA VAL A 704 22.13 16.77 22.43
C VAL A 704 23.56 16.92 21.93
N GLU A 705 24.17 15.80 21.54
CA GLU A 705 25.47 15.75 20.87
C GLU A 705 25.34 14.92 19.60
N GLY A 706 25.63 15.51 18.44
CA GLY A 706 25.41 14.86 17.15
C GLY A 706 26.45 15.19 16.09
N HIS A 707 26.44 14.40 15.02
CA HIS A 707 27.38 14.47 13.91
C HIS A 707 26.73 13.98 12.61
N ALA A 708 27.23 14.46 11.48
CA ALA A 708 26.79 14.01 10.16
C ALA A 708 27.51 12.72 9.75
N ASN A 709 26.76 11.68 9.39
CA ASN A 709 27.30 10.41 8.85
C ASN A 709 27.71 10.56 7.38
N ALA A 710 26.99 11.41 6.64
CA ALA A 710 27.30 11.84 5.28
C ALA A 710 27.20 13.36 5.20
N ALA A 711 27.87 14.01 4.24
CA ALA A 711 27.77 15.45 4.07
C ALA A 711 26.43 15.83 3.42
N PHE A 712 25.71 16.81 3.99
CA PHE A 712 24.45 17.31 3.42
C PHE A 712 24.17 18.76 3.80
N ASP A 713 23.35 19.45 3.02
CA ASP A 713 22.88 20.80 3.33
C ASP A 713 21.58 20.75 4.16
N SER A 714 21.54 21.51 5.26
CA SER A 714 20.37 21.60 6.14
C SER A 714 19.97 23.05 6.41
N PRO A 715 18.67 23.39 6.40
CA PRO A 715 18.18 24.65 6.94
C PRO A 715 18.13 24.66 8.48
N ARG A 716 18.14 23.48 9.12
CA ARG A 716 17.91 23.34 10.57
C ARG A 716 18.38 21.98 11.11
N VAL A 717 19.39 22.03 11.98
CA VAL A 717 19.75 20.95 12.91
C VAL A 717 19.82 21.58 14.30
N GLY A 718 18.91 21.21 15.20
CA GLY A 718 18.83 21.79 16.53
C GLY A 718 17.43 21.78 17.15
N PHE A 719 17.32 22.33 18.37
CA PHE A 719 16.06 22.37 19.12
C PHE A 719 14.96 23.21 18.47
N CYS A 720 13.72 22.75 18.60
CA CYS A 720 12.50 23.50 18.38
C CYS A 720 11.67 23.53 19.67
N VAL A 721 11.11 24.69 19.99
CA VAL A 721 10.23 24.92 21.15
C VAL A 721 8.93 25.53 20.67
N LEU A 722 7.81 24.90 21.01
CA LEU A 722 6.48 25.41 20.71
C LEU A 722 5.85 26.02 21.97
N TYR A 723 5.36 27.24 21.83
CA TYR A 723 4.67 28.01 22.87
C TYR A 723 3.19 28.12 22.48
N GLY A 724 2.28 27.48 23.20
CA GLY A 724 0.86 27.40 22.81
C GLY A 724 0.19 28.77 22.71
N SER A 725 -0.51 29.04 21.60
CA SER A 725 -1.12 30.36 21.38
C SER A 725 -2.25 30.66 22.36
N GLY A 726 -3.04 29.65 22.74
CA GLY A 726 -4.21 29.79 23.61
C GLY A 726 -3.90 30.30 25.03
N SER A 727 -2.68 30.13 25.53
CA SER A 727 -2.25 30.63 26.85
C SER A 727 -1.41 31.92 26.79
N LEU A 728 -0.91 32.30 25.61
CA LEU A 728 0.11 33.35 25.47
C LEU A 728 -0.26 34.47 24.48
N ALA A 729 -1.31 34.33 23.67
CA ALA A 729 -1.71 35.35 22.70
C ALA A 729 -2.00 36.71 23.37
N GLY A 730 -1.31 37.76 22.92
CA GLY A 730 -1.33 39.11 23.48
C GLY A 730 -0.38 39.34 24.67
N GLN A 731 0.32 38.32 25.15
CA GLN A 731 1.22 38.42 26.29
C GLN A 731 2.62 38.92 25.86
N ALA A 732 3.21 39.78 26.67
CA ALA A 732 4.59 40.24 26.49
C ALA A 732 5.61 39.14 26.84
N PHE A 733 6.73 39.13 26.12
CA PHE A 733 7.90 38.32 26.43
C PHE A 733 9.20 39.09 26.16
N THR A 734 10.24 38.72 26.88
CA THR A 734 11.59 39.26 26.75
C THR A 734 12.46 38.27 25.99
N GLY A 735 13.14 38.74 24.94
CA GLY A 735 14.19 37.99 24.26
C GLY A 735 15.57 38.55 24.62
N THR A 736 16.50 37.67 24.97
CA THR A 736 17.92 38.01 25.14
C THR A 736 18.71 37.47 23.95
N ASP A 737 19.49 38.29 23.26
CA ASP A 737 20.34 37.87 22.14
C ASP A 737 21.62 37.13 22.62
N PRO A 738 22.37 36.45 21.73
CA PRO A 738 23.62 35.78 22.08
C PRO A 738 24.75 36.72 22.57
N GLN A 739 24.63 38.04 22.41
CA GLN A 739 25.56 39.04 22.95
C GLN A 739 25.13 39.57 24.34
N GLY A 740 23.97 39.15 24.85
CA GLY A 740 23.41 39.61 26.12
C GLY A 740 22.55 40.88 26.03
N GLY A 741 22.27 41.37 24.82
CA GLY A 741 21.29 42.43 24.59
C GLY A 741 19.87 41.94 24.85
N VAL A 742 19.01 42.81 25.37
CA VAL A 742 17.66 42.46 25.84
C VAL A 742 16.62 43.31 25.11
N ALA A 743 15.58 42.67 24.57
CA ALA A 743 14.47 43.32 23.89
C ALA A 743 13.11 42.74 24.31
N GLU A 744 12.09 43.59 24.34
CA GLU A 744 10.70 43.19 24.59
C GLU A 744 9.94 42.96 23.28
N TYR A 745 9.08 41.95 23.31
CA TYR A 745 8.24 41.47 22.22
C TYR A 745 6.86 41.11 22.76
N VAL A 746 5.89 40.88 21.87
CA VAL A 746 4.53 40.44 22.22
C VAL A 746 4.17 39.26 21.35
N PHE A 747 3.62 38.19 21.94
CA PHE A 747 3.02 37.08 21.23
C PHE A 747 1.76 37.57 20.48
N PRO A 748 1.72 37.60 19.13
CA PRO A 748 0.65 38.28 18.40
C PRO A 748 -0.72 37.62 18.58
N THR A 749 -1.77 38.43 18.80
CA THR A 749 -3.16 37.91 18.85
C THR A 749 -3.61 37.39 17.48
N GLU A 750 -3.42 38.19 16.44
CA GLU A 750 -3.57 37.78 15.03
C GLU A 750 -2.38 36.97 14.53
N VAL A 751 -2.58 36.12 13.52
CA VAL A 751 -1.52 35.28 12.93
C VAL A 751 -0.59 36.12 12.05
N THR A 752 0.66 36.29 12.43
CA THR A 752 1.62 37.14 11.69
C THR A 752 2.38 36.36 10.59
N PRO A 753 2.66 36.98 9.43
CA PRO A 753 3.37 36.31 8.32
C PRO A 753 4.91 36.43 8.40
N GLY A 754 5.47 37.02 9.47
CA GLY A 754 6.89 37.32 9.60
C GLY A 754 7.51 36.81 10.89
N ALA A 755 8.82 37.03 11.05
CA ALA A 755 9.54 36.66 12.26
C ALA A 755 9.04 37.45 13.49
N LEU A 756 8.93 36.78 14.64
CA LEU A 756 8.43 37.37 15.89
C LEU A 756 9.51 38.15 16.66
N VAL A 757 10.79 37.87 16.38
CA VAL A 757 11.96 38.50 17.00
C VAL A 757 12.90 39.06 15.93
N LYS A 758 13.71 40.05 16.31
CA LYS A 758 14.74 40.62 15.43
C LYS A 758 16.04 39.85 15.59
N GLY A 759 16.46 39.13 14.55
CA GLY A 759 17.65 38.27 14.61
C GLY A 759 17.38 36.97 15.39
N ASN A 760 18.36 36.53 16.18
CA ASN A 760 18.24 35.34 17.03
C ASN A 760 18.24 35.72 18.51
N VAL A 761 17.53 34.97 19.35
CA VAL A 761 17.52 35.11 20.82
C VAL A 761 18.07 33.85 21.51
N ALA A 762 19.11 33.98 22.34
CA ALA A 762 19.65 32.91 23.16
C ALA A 762 18.70 32.50 24.30
N SER A 763 17.82 33.38 24.76
CA SER A 763 16.74 33.02 25.69
C SER A 763 15.44 33.79 25.48
N ILE A 764 14.32 33.13 25.76
CA ILE A 764 12.95 33.67 25.75
C ILE A 764 12.40 33.58 27.17
N ARG A 765 11.85 34.67 27.69
CA ARG A 765 11.29 34.76 29.04
C ARG A 765 9.93 35.45 29.05
N TYR A 766 8.96 34.90 29.77
CA TYR A 766 7.64 35.53 29.96
C TYR A 766 7.06 35.22 31.34
N VAL A 767 6.10 36.02 31.78
CA VAL A 767 5.38 35.82 33.03
C VAL A 767 3.95 35.43 32.70
N THR A 768 3.55 34.21 33.07
CA THR A 768 2.18 33.72 32.85
C THR A 768 1.18 34.56 33.65
N ALA A 769 -0.10 34.50 33.27
CA ALA A 769 -1.18 35.15 34.02
C ALA A 769 -1.26 34.75 35.52
N ALA A 770 -0.61 33.65 35.94
CA ALA A 770 -0.50 33.21 37.32
C ALA A 770 0.77 33.73 38.05
N GLY A 771 1.55 34.63 37.44
CA GLY A 771 2.77 35.20 38.02
C GLY A 771 4.02 34.32 37.93
N MET A 772 3.92 33.14 37.31
CA MET A 772 5.05 32.23 37.11
C MET A 772 5.93 32.73 35.97
N ALA A 773 7.24 32.87 36.23
CA ALA A 773 8.17 33.46 35.29
C ALA A 773 8.99 32.35 34.59
N VAL A 774 8.54 31.99 33.39
CA VAL A 774 9.13 30.93 32.55
C VAL A 774 10.30 31.52 31.77
N THR A 775 11.45 30.83 31.76
CA THR A 775 12.59 31.13 30.88
C THR A 775 13.01 29.85 30.16
N CYS A 776 13.07 29.90 28.84
CA CYS A 776 13.71 28.88 28.01
C CYS A 776 14.98 29.49 27.38
N ALA A 777 16.12 28.79 27.44
CA ALA A 777 17.39 29.23 26.89
C ALA A 777 18.06 28.12 26.07
N VAL A 778 18.95 28.50 25.14
CA VAL A 778 19.72 27.57 24.31
C VAL A 778 21.17 28.03 24.15
N SER A 779 22.10 27.07 24.08
CA SER A 779 23.50 27.33 23.73
C SER A 779 23.67 27.71 22.26
N GLY A 780 24.75 28.42 21.92
CA GLY A 780 25.17 28.63 20.53
C GLY A 780 24.51 29.81 19.84
N THR A 781 24.02 29.62 18.62
CA THR A 781 23.56 30.67 17.70
C THR A 781 22.19 31.27 18.06
N GLY A 782 21.47 30.66 19.00
CA GLY A 782 20.16 31.13 19.47
C GLY A 782 18.98 30.75 18.59
N PHE A 783 17.80 31.15 19.04
CA PHE A 783 16.51 30.88 18.39
C PHE A 783 16.10 31.98 17.42
N GLY A 784 15.73 31.61 16.20
CA GLY A 784 14.76 32.40 15.43
C GLY A 784 13.35 32.11 15.95
N MET A 785 12.38 33.01 15.70
CA MET A 785 10.97 32.79 16.09
C MET A 785 9.98 33.11 14.97
N GLU A 786 8.97 32.27 14.81
CA GLU A 786 7.91 32.34 13.80
C GLU A 786 6.53 32.02 14.39
N ASP A 787 5.47 32.56 13.78
CA ASP A 787 4.07 32.26 14.13
C ASP A 787 3.59 31.01 13.39
N GLN A 788 3.58 29.86 14.08
CA GLN A 788 3.29 28.57 13.44
C GLN A 788 1.80 28.37 13.11
N ARG A 789 0.91 29.24 13.62
CA ARG A 789 -0.50 29.31 13.18
C ARG A 789 -0.64 29.65 11.71
N ASN A 790 0.38 30.25 11.11
CA ASN A 790 0.46 30.49 9.67
C ASN A 790 0.44 29.16 8.87
N PHE A 791 0.94 28.08 9.47
CA PHE A 791 0.98 26.72 8.95
C PHE A 791 -0.07 25.79 9.59
N CYS A 792 -1.10 26.36 10.23
CA CYS A 792 -2.19 25.68 10.96
C CYS A 792 -1.81 25.03 12.31
N ASP A 793 -0.61 25.28 12.86
CA ASP A 793 -0.20 24.78 14.18
C ASP A 793 -0.56 25.80 15.30
N THR A 794 -1.13 25.35 16.44
CA THR A 794 -1.60 26.27 17.51
C THR A 794 -0.50 26.83 18.42
N SER A 795 0.64 27.22 17.87
CA SER A 795 1.78 27.73 18.62
C SER A 795 2.55 28.88 17.97
N TYR A 796 3.40 29.50 18.77
CA TYR A 796 4.56 30.26 18.33
C TYR A 796 5.79 29.37 18.47
N LYS A 797 6.64 29.32 17.45
CA LYS A 797 7.80 28.43 17.45
C LYS A 797 9.09 29.21 17.56
N ALA A 798 9.88 28.86 18.57
CA ALA A 798 11.31 29.13 18.56
C ALA A 798 12.05 27.95 17.93
N TYR A 799 13.05 28.22 17.11
CA TYR A 799 13.84 27.19 16.44
C TYR A 799 15.31 27.57 16.41
N HIS A 800 16.19 26.62 16.70
CA HIS A 800 17.63 26.84 16.72
C HIS A 800 18.09 27.18 15.29
N SER A 801 18.61 28.38 15.11
CA SER A 801 19.04 28.91 13.81
C SER A 801 20.45 28.43 13.47
N LEU A 802 20.72 28.04 12.23
CA LEU A 802 22.08 27.67 11.77
C LEU A 802 22.92 28.87 11.31
N GLY A 803 22.33 30.07 11.23
CA GLY A 803 22.95 31.27 10.66
C GLY A 803 22.06 31.89 9.57
N HIS A 804 22.53 32.96 8.93
CA HIS A 804 21.74 33.72 7.95
C HIS A 804 21.66 33.12 6.53
N SER A 805 22.35 32.00 6.26
CA SER A 805 22.12 31.23 5.04
C SER A 805 20.96 30.25 5.25
N GLN A 806 20.01 30.21 4.32
CA GLN A 806 18.85 29.29 4.39
C GLN A 806 19.25 27.80 4.36
N TRP A 807 20.51 27.49 4.04
CA TRP A 807 21.13 26.18 4.19
C TRP A 807 22.53 26.35 4.79
N ARG A 808 22.93 25.43 5.66
CA ARG A 808 24.30 25.28 6.15
C ARG A 808 24.77 23.85 5.84
N PRO A 809 25.99 23.66 5.31
CA PRO A 809 26.55 22.33 5.09
C PRO A 809 26.86 21.67 6.44
N MET A 810 26.35 20.46 6.62
CA MET A 810 26.70 19.53 7.68
C MET A 810 27.88 18.68 7.19
N VAL A 811 29.02 18.77 7.87
CA VAL A 811 30.28 18.15 7.42
C VAL A 811 30.57 16.89 8.24
N VAL A 812 30.98 15.81 7.57
CA VAL A 812 31.38 14.56 8.23
C VAL A 812 32.55 14.81 9.17
N GLY A 813 32.41 14.39 10.43
CA GLY A 813 33.39 14.63 11.48
C GLY A 813 33.22 15.94 12.27
N GLU A 814 32.31 16.84 11.88
CA GLU A 814 31.88 17.93 12.78
C GLU A 814 30.97 17.35 13.86
N VAL A 815 31.45 17.33 15.11
CA VAL A 815 30.63 17.02 16.30
C VAL A 815 30.09 18.33 16.86
N ARG A 816 28.78 18.38 17.06
CA ARG A 816 28.07 19.54 17.58
C ARG A 816 27.35 19.17 18.89
N THR A 817 27.53 20.01 19.90
CA THR A 817 26.78 19.92 21.17
C THR A 817 25.81 21.09 21.30
N ASP A 818 24.53 20.80 21.46
CA ASP A 818 23.49 21.77 21.81
C ASP A 818 22.96 21.49 23.21
N THR A 819 22.56 22.53 23.94
CA THR A 819 21.86 22.40 25.22
C THR A 819 20.74 23.41 25.29
N LEU A 820 19.55 22.93 25.61
CA LEU A 820 18.37 23.71 25.95
C LEU A 820 18.10 23.59 27.43
N SER A 821 17.73 24.69 28.09
CA SER A 821 17.23 24.68 29.46
C SER A 821 15.90 25.41 29.57
N LEU A 822 15.03 24.89 30.43
CA LEU A 822 13.75 25.47 30.82
C LEU A 822 13.73 25.62 32.33
N THR A 823 13.29 26.77 32.82
CA THR A 823 13.10 27.05 34.25
C THR A 823 11.80 27.81 34.47
N VAL A 824 11.15 27.58 35.61
CA VAL A 824 9.92 28.28 36.00
C VAL A 824 10.09 28.88 37.40
N GLY A 825 10.34 30.19 37.46
CA GLY A 825 10.37 30.94 38.72
C GLY A 825 8.95 31.18 39.27
N ASN A 826 8.83 31.31 40.59
CA ASN A 826 7.57 31.52 41.31
C ASN A 826 6.50 30.44 41.09
N ALA A 827 6.89 29.23 40.68
CA ALA A 827 5.97 28.11 40.59
C ALA A 827 5.44 27.72 42.00
N PRO A 828 4.13 27.47 42.18
CA PRO A 828 3.58 27.09 43.47
C PRO A 828 4.13 25.72 43.92
N ALA A 829 4.61 25.66 45.17
CA ALA A 829 5.10 24.42 45.78
C ALA A 829 3.99 23.37 45.84
N GLY A 830 4.28 22.15 45.39
CA GLY A 830 3.30 21.06 45.37
C GLY A 830 2.11 21.29 44.41
N ALA A 831 2.34 22.00 43.30
CA ALA A 831 1.32 22.28 42.27
C ALA A 831 0.39 21.08 42.04
N ALA A 832 -0.91 21.31 42.27
CA ALA A 832 -1.89 20.25 42.48
C ALA A 832 -1.96 19.22 41.33
N ALA A 833 -2.41 18.01 41.68
CA ALA A 833 -2.84 17.01 40.70
C ALA A 833 -3.82 17.65 39.69
N PRO A 834 -3.81 17.22 38.41
CA PRO A 834 -4.73 17.75 37.41
C PRO A 834 -6.19 17.63 37.91
N PRO A 835 -7.07 18.58 37.55
CA PRO A 835 -8.48 18.51 37.94
C PRO A 835 -9.07 17.17 37.49
N ALA A 836 -9.69 16.46 38.43
CA ALA A 836 -10.19 15.11 38.21
C ALA A 836 -11.48 15.14 37.36
N GLY A 837 -11.31 15.02 36.04
CA GLY A 837 -12.38 14.92 35.06
C GLY A 837 -12.67 16.22 34.31
N VAL A 838 -13.55 16.12 33.32
CA VAL A 838 -13.98 17.26 32.47
C VAL A 838 -15.36 17.72 32.92
N THR A 839 -15.56 19.03 33.05
CA THR A 839 -16.89 19.62 33.27
C THR A 839 -17.33 20.44 32.07
N VAL A 840 -18.47 20.11 31.47
CA VAL A 840 -19.08 20.84 30.35
C VAL A 840 -20.31 21.57 30.88
N ARG A 841 -20.36 22.90 30.75
CA ARG A 841 -21.47 23.73 31.23
C ARG A 841 -22.40 24.08 30.08
N ALA A 842 -23.56 23.43 30.06
CA ALA A 842 -24.49 23.42 28.93
C ALA A 842 -25.35 24.70 28.81
N ALA A 843 -25.26 25.65 29.75
CA ALA A 843 -26.01 26.90 29.71
C ALA A 843 -25.79 27.65 28.38
N ALA A 844 -26.87 27.80 27.61
CA ALA A 844 -26.79 28.35 26.27
C ALA A 844 -26.37 29.83 26.28
N THR A 845 -25.16 30.10 25.79
CA THR A 845 -24.72 31.45 25.45
C THR A 845 -25.45 31.95 24.20
N LYS A 846 -25.38 33.25 23.88
CA LYS A 846 -25.90 33.76 22.59
C LYS A 846 -25.21 33.02 21.43
N PRO A 847 -25.89 32.81 20.27
CA PRO A 847 -25.28 32.17 19.12
C PRO A 847 -23.91 32.78 18.80
N ALA A 848 -22.88 31.93 18.76
CA ALA A 848 -21.49 32.33 18.49
C ALA A 848 -21.22 32.38 16.97
N GLY A 849 -21.92 31.54 16.20
CA GLY A 849 -21.84 31.50 14.75
C GLY A 849 -22.96 30.66 14.14
N ARG A 850 -22.71 30.12 12.95
CA ARG A 850 -23.58 29.16 12.25
C ARG A 850 -22.74 27.99 11.74
N LEU A 851 -23.34 26.80 11.65
CA LEU A 851 -22.67 25.66 11.02
C LEU A 851 -22.45 25.95 9.52
N PRO A 852 -21.26 25.66 8.96
CA PRO A 852 -20.96 25.88 7.55
C PRO A 852 -21.83 24.97 6.66
N ARG A 853 -22.05 25.40 5.41
CA ARG A 853 -22.51 24.47 4.36
C ARG A 853 -21.36 23.51 4.04
N LEU A 854 -21.57 22.22 4.28
CA LEU A 854 -20.63 21.18 3.89
C LEU A 854 -20.72 20.94 2.38
N LEU A 855 -19.57 20.90 1.71
CA LEU A 855 -19.44 20.69 0.27
C LEU A 855 -18.69 19.37 0.00
N PRO A 856 -19.06 18.60 -1.04
CA PRO A 856 -18.29 17.44 -1.48
C PRO A 856 -16.96 17.89 -2.10
N VAL A 857 -15.96 16.99 -2.14
CA VAL A 857 -14.64 17.27 -2.75
C VAL A 857 -14.74 17.74 -4.21
N ALA A 858 -15.75 17.27 -4.96
CA ALA A 858 -16.02 17.72 -6.34
C ALA A 858 -16.47 19.19 -6.46
N GLU A 859 -16.90 19.84 -5.37
CA GLU A 859 -17.18 21.28 -5.30
C GLU A 859 -15.97 22.09 -4.77
N SER A 860 -14.82 21.46 -4.54
CA SER A 860 -13.53 22.15 -4.38
C SER A 860 -13.24 22.98 -5.62
N ALA A 861 -12.84 24.24 -5.44
CA ALA A 861 -12.39 25.04 -6.58
C ALA A 861 -11.04 24.51 -7.08
N SER A 862 -10.86 24.44 -8.40
CA SER A 862 -9.68 23.89 -9.07
C SER A 862 -8.37 24.56 -8.63
N ALA A 863 -7.34 23.76 -8.34
CA ALA A 863 -5.89 24.04 -8.32
C ALA A 863 -5.32 25.20 -7.46
N GLU A 864 -6.03 26.31 -7.23
CA GLU A 864 -5.49 27.55 -6.64
C GLU A 864 -5.95 27.84 -5.19
N ALA A 865 -6.40 26.82 -4.45
CA ALA A 865 -6.65 26.97 -3.02
C ALA A 865 -5.33 27.26 -2.28
N PHE A 866 -5.02 28.54 -2.07
CA PHE A 866 -3.78 28.99 -1.43
C PHE A 866 -3.62 28.37 -0.04
N SER A 867 -2.38 28.11 0.37
CA SER A 867 -2.08 27.90 1.79
C SER A 867 -2.41 29.15 2.58
N PHE A 868 -2.77 29.00 3.87
CA PHE A 868 -2.99 30.17 4.74
C PHE A 868 -1.76 31.10 4.76
N VAL A 869 -0.54 30.54 4.76
CA VAL A 869 0.73 31.26 4.57
C VAL A 869 0.69 32.20 3.36
N GLY A 870 0.30 31.69 2.18
CA GLY A 870 0.25 32.46 0.95
C GLY A 870 -0.87 33.51 0.95
N LEU A 871 -1.98 33.28 1.65
CA LEU A 871 -3.04 34.26 1.83
C LEU A 871 -2.62 35.38 2.78
N ASN A 872 -2.09 35.02 3.96
CA ASN A 872 -1.64 35.92 5.01
C ASN A 872 -0.36 36.70 4.65
N GLY A 873 0.45 36.19 3.72
CA GLY A 873 1.58 36.93 3.14
C GLY A 873 1.16 38.04 2.16
N ARG A 874 -0.06 37.99 1.61
CA ARG A 874 -0.59 38.93 0.60
C ARG A 874 -1.73 39.79 1.14
N ARG A 875 -1.62 40.24 2.41
CA ARG A 875 -2.65 41.01 3.12
C ARG A 875 -3.26 42.16 2.32
N ASP A 876 -2.44 42.91 1.59
CA ASP A 876 -2.92 44.05 0.81
C ASP A 876 -3.78 43.66 -0.41
N GLN A 877 -3.59 42.46 -0.95
CA GLN A 877 -4.34 41.95 -2.11
C GLN A 877 -5.71 41.36 -1.71
N VAL A 878 -5.89 40.98 -0.45
CA VAL A 878 -7.13 40.37 0.07
C VAL A 878 -8.06 41.37 0.78
N LYS A 879 -7.64 42.64 0.92
CA LYS A 879 -8.49 43.72 1.44
C LYS A 879 -9.73 43.91 0.58
N GLY A 880 -10.92 43.78 1.18
CA GLY A 880 -12.19 43.88 0.46
C GLY A 880 -12.52 42.69 -0.45
N ALA A 881 -11.82 41.55 -0.32
CA ALA A 881 -12.15 40.34 -1.05
C ALA A 881 -13.57 39.85 -0.73
N ALA A 882 -14.36 39.53 -1.74
CA ALA A 882 -15.72 39.00 -1.54
C ALA A 882 -15.73 37.56 -0.98
N VAL A 883 -14.67 36.78 -1.27
CA VAL A 883 -14.47 35.42 -0.78
C VAL A 883 -13.02 35.25 -0.34
N LEU A 884 -12.83 34.58 0.81
CA LEU A 884 -11.55 34.13 1.34
C LEU A 884 -11.55 32.60 1.32
N GLN A 885 -10.56 31.99 0.68
CA GLN A 885 -10.43 30.54 0.58
C GLN A 885 -8.99 30.10 0.85
N TRP A 886 -8.81 29.08 1.68
CA TRP A 886 -7.53 28.41 1.91
C TRP A 886 -7.74 26.95 2.35
N ALA A 887 -6.71 26.12 2.16
CA ALA A 887 -6.68 24.76 2.68
C ALA A 887 -6.20 24.73 4.14
N PHE A 888 -6.85 23.93 4.99
CA PHE A 888 -6.45 23.70 6.38
C PHE A 888 -5.61 22.42 6.50
N ASN A 889 -4.37 22.53 6.98
CA ASN A 889 -3.44 21.39 7.12
C ASN A 889 -3.17 21.04 8.60
N PRO A 890 -3.86 20.05 9.19
CA PRO A 890 -3.62 19.67 10.59
C PRO A 890 -2.24 19.04 10.85
N SER A 891 -1.54 18.53 9.83
CA SER A 891 -0.33 17.70 9.97
C SER A 891 1.00 18.49 10.06
N ALA A 892 0.96 19.76 10.44
CA ALA A 892 2.03 20.73 10.19
C ALA A 892 3.44 20.31 10.65
N HIS A 893 3.55 19.53 11.73
CA HIS A 893 4.83 19.13 12.34
C HIS A 893 5.01 17.62 12.56
N MET A 894 3.93 16.89 12.86
CA MET A 894 3.91 15.42 12.95
C MET A 894 2.61 14.88 12.37
N PRO A 895 2.61 13.64 11.88
CA PRO A 895 1.41 13.02 11.36
C PRO A 895 0.52 12.36 12.44
N ASP A 896 0.83 12.50 13.74
CA ASP A 896 0.15 11.79 14.85
C ASP A 896 -1.22 12.37 15.28
N ASN A 897 -1.96 11.60 16.10
CA ASN A 897 -3.31 11.96 16.54
C ASN A 897 -3.36 13.23 17.41
N ASP A 898 -2.38 13.43 18.29
CA ASP A 898 -2.31 14.59 19.20
C ASP A 898 -2.08 15.87 18.38
N THR A 899 -1.15 15.85 17.42
CA THR A 899 -0.91 17.01 16.55
C THR A 899 -2.12 17.34 15.67
N PHE A 900 -2.91 16.35 15.26
CA PHE A 900 -4.13 16.61 14.49
C PHE A 900 -5.26 17.23 15.32
N THR A 901 -5.39 16.88 16.60
CA THR A 901 -6.43 17.45 17.48
C THR A 901 -6.00 18.77 18.13
N GLU A 902 -4.74 18.93 18.51
CA GLU A 902 -4.22 20.17 19.11
C GLU A 902 -4.25 21.36 18.13
N ASN A 903 -4.28 21.09 16.82
CA ASN A 903 -4.26 22.09 15.77
C ASN A 903 -5.65 22.61 15.36
N LEU A 904 -6.73 21.91 15.73
CA LEU A 904 -8.12 22.32 15.41
C LEU A 904 -8.46 23.78 15.80
N PRO A 905 -8.03 24.34 16.95
CA PRO A 905 -8.25 25.74 17.29
C PRO A 905 -7.62 26.76 16.34
N ALA A 906 -6.62 26.39 15.52
CA ALA A 906 -6.00 27.32 14.57
C ALA A 906 -7.00 27.86 13.54
N ILE A 907 -8.09 27.14 13.27
CA ILE A 907 -9.22 27.62 12.47
C ILE A 907 -9.75 28.97 13.00
N LEU A 908 -9.92 29.11 14.33
CA LEU A 908 -10.41 30.35 14.95
C LEU A 908 -9.44 31.52 14.70
N ASP A 909 -8.14 31.29 14.89
CA ASP A 909 -7.11 32.32 14.74
C ASP A 909 -6.93 32.73 13.28
N GLN A 910 -6.95 31.78 12.35
CA GLN A 910 -6.86 32.01 10.91
C GLN A 910 -8.06 32.82 10.39
N VAL A 911 -9.29 32.40 10.70
CA VAL A 911 -10.52 33.09 10.27
C VAL A 911 -10.61 34.50 10.88
N ARG A 912 -10.26 34.65 12.17
CA ARG A 912 -10.19 35.96 12.85
C ARG A 912 -9.21 36.90 12.14
N THR A 913 -8.01 36.41 11.83
CA THR A 913 -6.96 37.18 11.14
C THR A 913 -7.43 37.61 9.75
N MET A 914 -8.00 36.70 8.95
CA MET A 914 -8.44 37.06 7.59
C MET A 914 -9.65 38.00 7.59
N ARG A 915 -10.55 37.92 8.57
CA ARG A 915 -11.62 38.92 8.76
C ARG A 915 -11.10 40.28 9.18
N ALA A 916 -10.06 40.35 10.02
CA ALA A 916 -9.41 41.61 10.38
C ALA A 916 -8.73 42.28 9.18
N VAL A 917 -8.16 41.49 8.26
CA VAL A 917 -7.50 41.99 7.04
C VAL A 917 -8.49 42.33 5.91
N ALA A 918 -9.44 41.46 5.61
CA ALA A 918 -10.33 41.58 4.44
C ALA A 918 -11.64 42.34 4.72
N GLY A 919 -12.08 42.36 5.98
CA GLY A 919 -13.40 42.82 6.40
C GLY A 919 -14.36 41.67 6.74
N THR A 920 -15.35 41.95 7.59
CA THR A 920 -16.28 40.93 8.13
C THR A 920 -17.35 40.45 7.13
N ALA A 921 -17.56 41.18 6.03
CA ALA A 921 -18.51 40.83 4.97
C ALA A 921 -17.97 39.79 3.97
N ALA A 922 -16.67 39.49 4.02
CA ALA A 922 -16.06 38.48 3.16
C ALA A 922 -16.55 37.08 3.52
N LYS A 923 -17.02 36.32 2.53
CA LYS A 923 -17.41 34.92 2.70
C LYS A 923 -16.17 34.06 2.95
N VAL A 924 -16.18 33.22 3.98
CA VAL A 924 -15.05 32.35 4.34
C VAL A 924 -15.33 30.92 3.91
N ARG A 925 -14.44 30.35 3.10
CA ARG A 925 -14.47 28.94 2.68
C ARG A 925 -13.21 28.23 3.16
N LEU A 926 -13.37 27.18 3.96
CA LEU A 926 -12.28 26.25 4.24
C LEU A 926 -12.28 25.13 3.20
N ASP A 927 -11.15 24.96 2.54
CA ASP A 927 -10.95 23.89 1.57
C ASP A 927 -10.29 22.67 2.22
N ARG A 928 -10.62 21.48 1.72
CA ARG A 928 -10.09 20.17 2.16
C ARG A 928 -9.95 19.98 3.67
N LEU A 929 -11.06 20.03 4.43
CA LEU A 929 -11.10 19.51 5.80
C LEU A 929 -10.96 17.98 5.78
N GLY A 930 -9.74 17.49 5.96
CA GLY A 930 -9.42 16.06 5.99
C GLY A 930 -8.00 15.80 6.48
N PHE A 931 -7.55 14.56 6.32
CA PHE A 931 -6.19 14.13 6.69
C PHE A 931 -5.18 14.20 5.54
N ASP A 932 -5.66 14.54 4.34
CA ASP A 932 -4.83 14.66 3.14
C ASP A 932 -3.93 15.89 3.25
N SER A 933 -2.63 15.64 3.41
CA SER A 933 -1.59 16.66 3.40
C SER A 933 -1.65 17.50 2.10
N PRO A 934 -1.39 18.82 2.12
CA PRO A 934 -1.29 19.62 0.90
C PRO A 934 -0.07 19.27 0.05
N TYR A 935 0.87 18.47 0.57
CA TYR A 935 1.96 17.87 -0.19
C TYR A 935 1.47 16.62 -0.93
N PRO A 936 1.82 16.42 -2.22
CA PRO A 936 1.24 15.36 -3.06
C PRO A 936 1.84 13.97 -2.76
N ARG A 937 1.74 13.49 -1.51
CA ARG A 937 2.35 12.24 -1.02
C ARG A 937 1.50 11.53 0.06
N ALA A 938 0.35 10.97 -0.33
CA ALA A 938 -0.27 9.83 0.36
C ALA A 938 -1.40 9.23 -0.48
N ALA A 939 -1.57 7.91 -0.42
CA ALA A 939 -2.80 7.26 -0.87
C ALA A 939 -3.67 6.95 0.36
N ARG A 940 -4.61 7.86 0.68
CA ARG A 940 -5.69 7.74 1.68
C ARG A 940 -5.24 7.34 3.10
N ASP A 941 -5.24 8.32 4.01
CA ASP A 941 -4.97 8.12 5.45
C ASP A 941 -5.92 7.06 6.07
N LEU A 942 -5.39 6.15 6.88
CA LEU A 942 -6.17 5.07 7.50
C LEU A 942 -7.16 5.57 8.56
N ARG A 943 -6.92 6.73 9.17
CA ARG A 943 -7.78 7.32 10.21
C ARG A 943 -9.16 7.73 9.70
N ASN A 944 -9.29 7.91 8.38
CA ASN A 944 -10.57 8.15 7.68
C ASN A 944 -11.64 7.11 8.05
N GLY A 945 -11.26 5.84 8.25
CA GLY A 945 -12.21 4.75 8.49
C GLY A 945 -12.69 4.58 9.94
N GLY A 946 -12.06 5.24 10.91
CA GLY A 946 -12.24 4.97 12.35
C GLY A 946 -12.98 6.05 13.14
N LEU A 947 -13.15 5.82 14.45
CA LEU A 947 -13.73 6.79 15.38
C LEU A 947 -12.99 8.13 15.39
N PHE A 948 -11.65 8.10 15.28
CA PHE A 948 -10.83 9.30 15.11
C PHE A 948 -11.29 10.17 13.93
N GLY A 949 -11.59 9.54 12.78
CA GLY A 949 -12.16 10.20 11.60
C GLY A 949 -13.42 11.00 11.90
N GLY A 950 -14.36 10.38 12.65
CA GLY A 950 -15.57 11.03 13.11
C GLY A 950 -15.33 12.15 14.12
N ALA A 951 -14.54 11.89 15.18
CA ALA A 951 -14.25 12.87 16.22
C ALA A 951 -13.55 14.12 15.69
N TRP A 952 -12.49 13.93 14.89
CA TRP A 952 -11.77 15.05 14.29
C TRP A 952 -12.68 15.87 13.37
N LEU A 953 -13.48 15.22 12.52
CA LEU A 953 -14.41 15.92 11.63
C LEU A 953 -15.49 16.68 12.39
N ALA A 954 -16.05 16.10 13.46
CA ALA A 954 -17.07 16.75 14.30
C ALA A 954 -16.50 18.00 14.98
N ALA A 955 -15.27 17.91 15.51
CA ALA A 955 -14.61 19.05 16.09
C ALA A 955 -14.19 20.09 15.04
N ALA A 956 -13.67 19.70 13.88
CA ALA A 956 -13.31 20.61 12.79
C ALA A 956 -14.51 21.42 12.29
N ILE A 957 -15.66 20.78 12.07
CA ILE A 957 -16.91 21.45 11.70
C ILE A 957 -17.40 22.37 12.84
N GLY A 958 -17.28 21.94 14.10
CA GLY A 958 -17.61 22.77 15.27
C GLY A 958 -16.75 24.04 15.36
N TYR A 959 -15.43 23.91 15.24
CA TYR A 959 -14.49 25.05 15.21
C TYR A 959 -14.73 25.97 14.00
N ALA A 960 -14.98 25.41 12.81
CA ALA A 960 -15.36 26.18 11.63
C ALA A 960 -16.66 26.96 11.85
N GLY A 961 -17.68 26.35 12.47
CA GLY A 961 -18.94 27.01 12.79
C GLY A 961 -18.80 28.11 13.85
N LEU A 962 -18.00 27.88 14.90
CA LEU A 962 -17.68 28.89 15.92
C LEU A 962 -16.83 30.04 15.35
N ALA A 963 -15.97 29.77 14.38
CA ALA A 963 -15.26 30.79 13.61
C ALA A 963 -16.20 31.56 12.65
N GLY A 964 -17.38 31.02 12.37
CA GLY A 964 -18.33 31.54 11.39
C GLY A 964 -17.86 31.36 9.95
N VAL A 965 -17.27 30.22 9.62
CA VAL A 965 -17.00 29.77 8.24
C VAL A 965 -18.32 29.54 7.52
N ASP A 966 -18.45 30.01 6.28
CA ASP A 966 -19.67 29.89 5.49
C ASP A 966 -19.77 28.54 4.78
N GLU A 967 -18.64 28.05 4.24
CA GLU A 967 -18.55 26.79 3.49
C GLU A 967 -17.30 25.98 3.87
N ALA A 968 -17.45 24.66 3.94
CA ALA A 968 -16.35 23.76 4.23
C ALA A 968 -16.37 22.56 3.28
N VAL A 969 -15.30 22.34 2.53
CA VAL A 969 -15.14 21.14 1.70
C VAL A 969 -14.67 19.99 2.60
N VAL A 970 -15.47 18.93 2.72
CA VAL A 970 -15.11 17.76 3.53
C VAL A 970 -14.30 16.78 2.68
N ALA A 971 -13.05 16.54 3.08
CA ALA A 971 -12.08 15.66 2.43
C ALA A 971 -11.63 14.50 3.34
N VAL A 972 -12.41 14.17 4.37
CA VAL A 972 -12.28 12.89 5.07
C VAL A 972 -12.81 11.79 4.14
N GLY A 973 -11.98 10.80 3.83
CA GLY A 973 -12.33 9.69 2.95
C GLY A 973 -13.44 8.81 3.54
N PRO A 974 -14.12 7.98 2.72
CA PRO A 974 -15.33 7.27 3.15
C PRO A 974 -15.04 6.36 4.34
N GLY A 975 -15.92 6.42 5.34
CA GLY A 975 -15.70 5.84 6.66
C GLY A 975 -16.90 6.12 7.55
N PRO A 976 -17.52 5.10 8.15
CA PRO A 976 -18.91 5.21 8.61
C PRO A 976 -19.11 6.17 9.81
N ALA A 977 -18.05 6.40 10.61
CA ALA A 977 -18.08 7.43 11.65
C ALA A 977 -18.05 8.86 11.07
N ALA A 978 -17.22 9.11 10.05
CA ALA A 978 -17.18 10.37 9.34
C ALA A 978 -18.46 10.60 8.51
N ASP A 979 -18.97 9.56 7.84
CA ASP A 979 -20.22 9.59 7.05
C ASP A 979 -21.47 9.81 7.92
N TRP A 980 -21.42 9.45 9.21
CA TRP A 980 -22.46 9.79 10.18
C TRP A 980 -22.35 11.27 10.58
N VAL A 981 -21.16 11.73 10.99
CA VAL A 981 -20.91 13.13 11.39
C VAL A 981 -21.23 14.11 10.26
N ALA A 982 -20.75 13.86 9.04
CA ALA A 982 -21.00 14.70 7.88
C ALA A 982 -22.49 14.82 7.54
N ARG A 983 -23.27 13.74 7.75
CA ARG A 983 -24.71 13.70 7.51
C ARG A 983 -25.50 14.43 8.58
N GLU A 984 -25.19 14.20 9.86
CA GLU A 984 -25.89 14.84 10.97
C GLU A 984 -25.59 16.35 11.03
N LEU A 985 -24.32 16.76 10.96
CA LEU A 985 -23.93 18.18 10.97
C LEU A 985 -24.24 18.87 9.64
N GLY A 986 -24.13 18.17 8.50
CA GLY A 986 -24.55 18.69 7.20
C GLY A 986 -26.05 18.95 7.13
N GLY A 987 -26.87 18.08 7.75
CA GLY A 987 -28.31 18.29 7.95
C GLY A 987 -28.65 19.46 8.89
N LEU A 988 -27.64 20.06 9.54
CA LEU A 988 -27.76 21.26 10.38
C LEU A 988 -27.04 22.48 9.77
N ALA A 989 -26.63 22.45 8.50
CA ALA A 989 -26.01 23.58 7.82
C ALA A 989 -26.84 24.88 7.97
N GLY A 990 -26.17 25.99 8.32
CA GLY A 990 -26.81 27.29 8.58
C GLY A 990 -27.53 27.41 9.93
N CYS A 991 -27.72 26.32 10.70
CA CYS A 991 -28.27 26.37 12.05
C CYS A 991 -27.31 27.11 13.01
N ALA A 992 -27.85 27.61 14.12
CA ALA A 992 -27.06 28.33 15.11
C ALA A 992 -26.11 27.37 15.85
N ILE A 993 -24.85 27.77 16.04
CA ILE A 993 -23.90 27.10 16.92
C ILE A 993 -23.52 28.02 18.07
N HIS A 994 -23.45 27.44 19.26
CA HIS A 994 -23.23 28.12 20.53
C HIS A 994 -21.93 27.61 21.15
N ALA A 995 -21.12 28.54 21.65
CA ALA A 995 -19.93 28.20 22.43
C ALA A 995 -20.36 27.64 23.79
N VAL A 996 -19.85 26.46 24.13
CA VAL A 996 -20.12 25.78 25.40
C VAL A 996 -18.85 25.82 26.24
N ARG A 997 -18.97 26.21 27.51
CA ARG A 997 -17.81 26.29 28.40
C ARG A 997 -17.40 24.87 28.83
N THR A 998 -16.14 24.53 28.59
CA THR A 998 -15.53 23.28 29.05
C THR A 998 -14.41 23.61 30.03
N ASP A 999 -14.55 23.19 31.28
CA ASP A 999 -13.52 23.24 32.31
C ASP A 999 -12.81 21.87 32.35
N GLY A 1000 -11.49 21.84 32.21
CA GLY A 1000 -10.71 20.59 32.18
C GLY A 1000 -9.20 20.84 32.00
N PRO A 1001 -8.36 19.79 32.05
CA PRO A 1001 -6.93 19.92 31.75
C PRO A 1001 -6.74 20.33 30.28
N PRO A 1002 -5.86 21.28 29.95
CA PRO A 1002 -5.54 21.60 28.55
C PRO A 1002 -4.44 20.66 27.99
N PRO A 1003 -4.36 20.45 26.65
CA PRO A 1003 -5.43 20.71 25.68
C PRO A 1003 -6.70 19.92 26.07
N PRO A 1004 -7.91 20.50 25.90
CA PRO A 1004 -9.12 19.94 26.47
C PRO A 1004 -9.39 18.55 25.87
N PRO A 1005 -9.44 17.48 26.68
CA PRO A 1005 -9.59 16.12 26.16
C PRO A 1005 -10.99 15.85 25.58
N VAL A 1006 -11.94 16.74 25.86
CA VAL A 1006 -13.26 16.78 25.22
C VAL A 1006 -13.50 18.18 24.69
N PHE A 1007 -13.90 18.28 23.42
CA PHE A 1007 -14.45 19.49 22.82
C PHE A 1007 -15.98 19.43 22.86
N ALA A 1008 -16.62 20.55 23.20
CA ALA A 1008 -18.07 20.65 23.30
C ALA A 1008 -18.62 21.93 22.67
N TYR A 1009 -19.75 21.82 22.00
CA TYR A 1009 -20.50 22.92 21.40
C TYR A 1009 -21.99 22.54 21.32
N ALA A 1010 -22.88 23.51 21.19
CA ALA A 1010 -24.32 23.22 21.09
C ALA A 1010 -24.93 23.78 19.80
N THR A 1011 -25.92 23.10 19.23
CA THR A 1011 -26.53 23.41 17.94
C THR A 1011 -28.05 23.56 18.06
N ALA A 1012 -28.63 24.63 17.51
CA ALA A 1012 -30.07 24.85 17.50
C ALA A 1012 -30.63 25.08 16.09
N ARG A 1013 -31.65 24.31 15.71
CA ARG A 1013 -32.47 24.57 14.53
C ARG A 1013 -33.33 25.83 14.73
N PRO A 1014 -33.76 26.52 13.66
CA PRO A 1014 -34.70 27.63 13.78
C PRO A 1014 -35.97 27.22 14.54
N GLY A 1015 -36.31 27.96 15.61
CA GLY A 1015 -37.47 27.67 16.46
C GLY A 1015 -37.28 26.55 17.50
N GLN A 1016 -36.12 25.89 17.55
CA GLN A 1016 -35.80 24.90 18.58
C GLN A 1016 -35.55 25.60 19.94
N ALA A 1017 -36.36 25.26 20.95
CA ALA A 1017 -36.31 25.93 22.26
C ALA A 1017 -35.04 25.62 23.07
N LYS A 1018 -34.50 24.40 22.95
CA LYS A 1018 -33.31 23.91 23.67
C LYS A 1018 -32.29 23.35 22.66
N PRO A 1019 -31.04 23.84 22.62
CA PRO A 1019 -30.03 23.35 21.67
C PRO A 1019 -29.59 21.91 22.02
N ASP A 1020 -29.24 21.14 20.99
CA ASP A 1020 -28.60 19.84 21.15
C ASP A 1020 -27.12 20.05 21.51
N LEU A 1021 -26.61 19.33 22.51
CA LEU A 1021 -25.21 19.40 22.93
C LEU A 1021 -24.39 18.32 22.25
N TRP A 1022 -23.28 18.71 21.63
CA TRP A 1022 -22.28 17.82 21.05
C TRP A 1022 -21.11 17.69 22.02
N LEU A 1023 -20.74 16.44 22.31
CA LEU A 1023 -19.58 16.07 23.12
C LEU A 1023 -18.65 15.22 22.25
N VAL A 1024 -17.42 15.67 22.07
CA VAL A 1024 -16.42 15.03 21.21
C VAL A 1024 -15.18 14.71 22.03
N ASN A 1025 -14.91 13.43 22.28
CA ASN A 1025 -13.63 13.02 22.86
C ASN A 1025 -12.51 13.17 21.80
N LEU A 1026 -11.40 13.80 22.16
CA LEU A 1026 -10.25 14.05 21.29
C LEU A 1026 -8.99 13.28 21.73
N THR A 1027 -9.16 12.29 22.61
CA THR A 1027 -8.06 11.49 23.20
C THR A 1027 -8.23 9.99 22.99
N ASP A 1028 -7.11 9.26 23.08
CA ASP A 1028 -7.07 7.79 23.13
C ASP A 1028 -7.65 7.21 24.44
N ASP A 1029 -7.91 8.06 25.44
CA ASP A 1029 -8.45 7.68 26.75
C ASP A 1029 -9.97 7.87 26.82
N ALA A 1030 -10.66 7.00 27.57
CA ALA A 1030 -12.08 7.19 27.84
C ALA A 1030 -12.30 8.33 28.85
N GLN A 1031 -13.17 9.29 28.51
CA GLN A 1031 -13.40 10.49 29.32
C GLN A 1031 -14.70 10.40 30.13
N ALA A 1032 -14.65 10.80 31.40
CA ALA A 1032 -15.82 11.02 32.23
C ALA A 1032 -16.15 12.52 32.24
N VAL A 1033 -17.27 12.89 31.61
CA VAL A 1033 -17.68 14.28 31.40
C VAL A 1033 -18.86 14.61 32.31
N ALA A 1034 -18.63 15.45 33.32
CA ALA A 1034 -19.69 16.05 34.12
C ALA A 1034 -20.36 17.16 33.31
N VAL A 1035 -21.54 16.89 32.75
CA VAL A 1035 -22.33 17.90 32.03
C VAL A 1035 -23.26 18.60 33.03
N ALA A 1036 -22.99 19.86 33.32
CA ALA A 1036 -23.67 20.69 34.30
C ALA A 1036 -24.52 21.78 33.63
N GLU A 1037 -25.39 22.42 34.42
CA GLU A 1037 -26.27 23.51 33.98
C GLU A 1037 -27.29 23.07 32.90
N ILE A 1038 -27.76 21.81 32.99
CA ILE A 1038 -28.87 21.26 32.20
C ILE A 1038 -30.16 21.33 33.02
N GLU A 1039 -31.32 21.57 32.40
CA GLU A 1039 -32.62 21.41 33.04
C GLU A 1039 -32.89 19.94 33.46
N ALA A 1040 -33.55 19.74 34.60
CA ALA A 1040 -34.00 18.42 35.03
C ALA A 1040 -35.06 17.86 34.08
N GLY A 1041 -34.90 16.61 33.64
CA GLY A 1041 -35.76 16.00 32.61
C GLY A 1041 -35.13 14.77 31.94
N GLN A 1042 -35.71 14.31 30.83
CA GLN A 1042 -35.11 13.26 30.01
C GLN A 1042 -34.19 13.86 28.95
N VAL A 1043 -33.06 13.21 28.68
CA VAL A 1043 -32.19 13.45 27.52
C VAL A 1043 -32.04 12.17 26.73
N THR A 1044 -31.74 12.30 25.43
CA THR A 1044 -31.37 11.18 24.57
C THR A 1044 -29.93 11.36 24.09
N LEU A 1045 -29.05 10.46 24.49
CA LEU A 1045 -27.67 10.38 24.00
C LEU A 1045 -27.67 9.59 22.70
N ASN A 1046 -27.23 10.23 21.61
CA ASN A 1046 -27.09 9.60 20.30
C ASN A 1046 -25.61 9.28 20.09
N ARG A 1047 -25.26 7.99 20.14
CA ARG A 1047 -23.90 7.47 20.05
C ARG A 1047 -23.75 6.54 18.85
N LEU A 1048 -22.55 6.52 18.24
CA LEU A 1048 -22.23 5.58 17.17
C LEU A 1048 -21.93 4.17 17.73
N ASN A 1049 -22.44 3.11 17.11
CA ASN A 1049 -22.20 1.73 17.55
C ASN A 1049 -20.75 1.29 17.27
N THR A 1050 -19.91 1.30 18.30
CA THR A 1050 -18.47 0.96 18.20
C THR A 1050 -18.18 -0.50 17.86
N ALA A 1051 -19.11 -1.43 18.12
CA ALA A 1051 -18.91 -2.86 17.86
C ALA A 1051 -19.15 -3.26 16.40
N THR A 1052 -19.91 -2.46 15.65
CA THR A 1052 -20.15 -2.68 14.20
C THR A 1052 -19.49 -1.62 13.33
N LEU A 1053 -19.12 -0.48 13.92
CA LEU A 1053 -18.81 0.79 13.25
C LEU A 1053 -19.88 1.24 12.24
N ALA A 1054 -21.04 0.58 12.16
CA ALA A 1054 -22.07 0.87 11.18
C ALA A 1054 -22.82 2.17 11.52
N ALA A 1055 -23.48 2.75 10.50
CA ALA A 1055 -24.29 3.98 10.63
C ALA A 1055 -25.54 3.86 11.56
N THR A 1056 -25.67 2.77 12.31
CA THR A 1056 -26.65 2.59 13.38
C THR A 1056 -26.25 3.38 14.63
N VAL A 1057 -27.02 4.43 14.91
CA VAL A 1057 -27.02 5.12 16.21
C VAL A 1057 -27.71 4.24 17.25
N GLN A 1058 -27.14 4.14 18.45
CA GLN A 1058 -27.84 3.63 19.63
C GLN A 1058 -28.33 4.81 20.47
N PRO A 1059 -29.64 5.13 20.46
CA PRO A 1059 -30.20 6.16 21.33
C PRO A 1059 -30.33 5.62 22.76
N GLU A 1060 -29.70 6.29 23.71
CA GLU A 1060 -29.75 5.97 25.13
C GLU A 1060 -30.49 7.08 25.88
N THR A 1061 -31.65 6.77 26.47
CA THR A 1061 -32.41 7.74 27.26
C THR A 1061 -31.89 7.76 28.70
N GLN A 1062 -31.51 8.93 29.19
CA GLN A 1062 -31.04 9.15 30.57
C GLN A 1062 -31.81 10.30 31.24
N THR A 1063 -31.94 10.24 32.56
CA THR A 1063 -32.64 11.27 33.35
C THR A 1063 -31.65 12.23 34.02
N VAL A 1064 -31.77 13.52 33.74
CA VAL A 1064 -31.05 14.59 34.45
C VAL A 1064 -31.65 14.72 35.86
N PRO A 1065 -30.85 14.58 36.94
CA PRO A 1065 -31.35 14.76 38.30
C PRO A 1065 -31.66 16.24 38.59
N ALA A 1066 -32.43 16.50 39.65
CA ALA A 1066 -32.87 17.86 40.03
C ALA A 1066 -31.74 18.88 40.28
N GLY A 1067 -30.51 18.41 40.50
CA GLY A 1067 -29.30 19.26 40.59
C GLY A 1067 -28.70 19.70 39.24
N GLY A 1068 -29.34 19.39 38.11
CA GLY A 1068 -28.98 19.89 36.78
C GLY A 1068 -27.60 19.47 36.28
N THR A 1069 -27.06 18.35 36.78
CA THR A 1069 -25.74 17.81 36.42
C THR A 1069 -25.82 16.29 36.22
N MET A 1070 -25.21 15.78 35.15
CA MET A 1070 -25.06 14.34 34.88
C MET A 1070 -23.63 13.99 34.48
N THR A 1071 -23.27 12.71 34.51
CA THR A 1071 -21.97 12.23 34.01
C THR A 1071 -22.16 11.41 32.75
N VAL A 1072 -21.64 11.91 31.62
CA VAL A 1072 -21.57 11.19 30.36
C VAL A 1072 -20.18 10.56 30.24
N ARG A 1073 -20.12 9.23 30.17
CA ARG A 1073 -18.89 8.52 29.79
C ARG A 1073 -18.77 8.50 28.28
N LEU A 1074 -17.62 8.93 27.77
CA LEU A 1074 -17.22 8.84 26.36
C LEU A 1074 -16.09 7.82 26.20
N LEU A 1075 -16.19 6.95 25.20
CA LEU A 1075 -15.11 6.08 24.74
C LEU A 1075 -14.03 6.91 23.98
N PRO A 1076 -12.82 6.36 23.77
CA PRO A 1076 -11.79 7.01 22.95
C PRO A 1076 -12.36 7.43 21.59
N TYR A 1077 -12.15 8.71 21.24
CA TYR A 1077 -12.68 9.33 20.02
C TYR A 1077 -14.20 9.18 19.79
N GLU A 1078 -15.01 9.01 20.85
CA GLU A 1078 -16.48 8.98 20.70
C GLU A 1078 -17.05 10.38 20.46
N VAL A 1079 -17.97 10.47 19.50
CA VAL A 1079 -18.86 11.63 19.29
C VAL A 1079 -20.25 11.27 19.81
N CYS A 1080 -20.77 12.09 20.72
CA CYS A 1080 -22.10 11.93 21.31
C CYS A 1080 -22.92 13.21 21.13
N ARG A 1081 -24.12 13.09 20.52
CA ARG A 1081 -25.12 14.17 20.50
C ARG A 1081 -26.17 13.93 21.58
N MET A 1082 -26.16 14.76 22.61
CA MET A 1082 -27.18 14.81 23.67
C MET A 1082 -28.31 15.75 23.24
N ALA A 1083 -29.46 15.18 22.90
CA ALA A 1083 -30.69 15.93 22.66
C ALA A 1083 -31.50 16.02 23.96
N VAL A 1084 -31.89 17.24 24.36
CA VAL A 1084 -32.77 17.45 25.53
C VAL A 1084 -34.22 17.28 25.10
N ALA A 1085 -35.02 16.52 25.85
CA ALA A 1085 -36.44 16.39 25.55
C ALA A 1085 -37.14 17.76 25.59
N GLN A 1086 -38.06 17.97 24.64
CA GLN A 1086 -38.85 19.21 24.51
C GLN A 1086 -39.83 19.37 25.67
#